data_AF-A0A0E0GFR5-F1
#
_entry.id   AF-A0A0E0GFR5-F1
#
_cell.length_a   1.000
_cell.length_b   1.000
_cell.length_c   1.000
_cell.angle_alpha   90.00
_cell.angle_beta   90.00
_cell.angle_gamma   90.00
#
_symmetry.space_group_name_H-M   'P 1'
#
loop_
_entity.id
_entity.type
_entity.pdbx_description
1 polymer ?
#
loop_
_entity_poly.entity_id
_entity_poly.type
_entity_poly.pdbx_seq_one_letter_code
_entity_poly.pdbx_strand_id
1 'polypeptide(L)'
;MAGGDDWSKRTIMEESLQPPAHGAAATTPWVLLDIRAFMANHRNATTAMSETRSGHPIEVSSWTAPPPRVSYICVHCPGLDSKKFATEPTIIAAEADLLLIRVAMGRRNIRFKSSFHDYFVYQATTPTPKLTLLPPPPIDRFIDHELGLLRCCASPDYIVAALCNTFESGYFEYDLHIYCSGADAWTCHPISLHGLVDPSFAHVNTKAITIGGTAGTMGWVDLYRGILFCDLLRDTTKLRYFPLPPPLSPNNSLTSSPRPHRDIALVQGRIKFIETRLHVRPGSIINGTFISQGWTAATWTAPHANPWKHGWRQDCKITASDISVDDSKMNFELLPKLFDDQGTPQPTLERLHVGHPTLSLHSDDIVCFMAKVDQLDDDAWVLAVDMKNKRLKDVAEFGAERTLGIGYAYMSSNISDYLRKAPGIKGSLKRQGVVLTVPSHKKQTCVVYPSPPSWKGGDQQDSRISTSDGEDKMDLDLCLAVPPMGTGDESDGWSDWEEKTIMDESLRPPTHVATAAMTTPPWVLLECDAYIATNHGNATTATSRTRTGHPIEPTIIATEADLVLLRLALGPRDDSFKTSRQDYFIYHASSTAPKLSLIPPPVLLDNRFIDKQVGILRCLDDGTYIVAALCSAFKRGDLDYVLHLYRSGADAWTCHPLSIHGLVFDPSFSHVTSKVITVGGEAGTMGWVDINDGILFCDLLRDTAELRYLPLPPPLEHKDDMIVGCPGPLRDFALVQGRIKYIEMQVHVRPGSAINGTYASQGWIAATWSAPPTNPWKQGWRQDCQISASHLAVDHNTMNFELLPELGTPQQTLERLHVGLPKLSLHSDDIVCFMAKVDLWDDQNAWVLAVDMKNKRLKDVAEFGAGRTLGISSAYISSRISDYLPTAPGLKGNLKRQGVVLTVPSHKKQTRVVLSNPSWKGGDQQNSGTSMDDKEDNMDLDLDMFFG
;
A
#
# COMPACT_ATOMS: atom_id res chain seq x y z
N MET A 1 3.05 -26.49 20.26
CA MET A 1 2.31 -25.73 21.29
C MET A 1 3.03 -24.40 21.45
N ALA A 2 2.27 -23.30 21.59
CA ALA A 2 2.78 -21.92 21.76
C ALA A 2 3.63 -21.37 20.60
N GLY A 3 3.63 -20.05 20.41
CA GLY A 3 4.36 -19.36 19.33
C GLY A 3 3.58 -19.28 18.01
N GLY A 4 2.44 -18.60 18.02
CA GLY A 4 1.69 -18.23 16.80
C GLY A 4 1.57 -16.71 16.78
N ASP A 5 2.55 -16.04 16.18
CA ASP A 5 2.77 -14.62 16.38
C ASP A 5 1.96 -13.69 15.44
N ASP A 6 1.52 -12.58 16.02
CA ASP A 6 0.54 -11.66 15.44
C ASP A 6 1.23 -10.46 14.75
N TRP A 7 1.53 -10.64 13.47
CA TRP A 7 2.21 -9.63 12.64
C TRP A 7 1.41 -8.33 12.51
N SER A 8 0.07 -8.39 12.58
CA SER A 8 -0.81 -7.22 12.52
C SER A 8 -0.56 -6.20 13.64
N LYS A 9 -0.14 -6.63 14.84
CA LYS A 9 0.07 -5.77 16.01
C LYS A 9 1.50 -5.22 16.17
N ARG A 10 2.49 -5.73 15.42
CA ARG A 10 3.92 -5.43 15.62
C ARG A 10 4.40 -4.29 14.70
N THR A 11 4.88 -3.18 15.27
CA THR A 11 5.53 -2.09 14.52
C THR A 11 6.97 -2.42 14.10
N ILE A 12 7.61 -3.35 14.80
CA ILE A 12 8.96 -3.87 14.62
C ILE A 12 8.86 -5.40 14.70
N MET A 13 9.51 -6.12 13.79
CA MET A 13 9.56 -7.59 13.76
C MET A 13 10.33 -8.12 14.98
N GLU A 14 9.98 -9.28 15.55
CA GLU A 14 10.65 -9.77 16.78
C GLU A 14 12.05 -10.32 16.47
N GLU A 15 12.23 -10.78 15.25
CA GLU A 15 13.47 -11.21 14.62
C GLU A 15 14.41 -10.01 14.45
N SER A 16 13.88 -8.80 14.22
CA SER A 16 14.65 -7.54 14.28
C SER A 16 15.21 -7.25 15.68
N LEU A 17 14.76 -7.93 16.75
CA LEU A 17 15.34 -7.81 18.10
C LEU A 17 16.43 -8.86 18.39
N GLN A 18 16.61 -9.86 17.52
CA GLN A 18 17.47 -11.03 17.74
C GLN A 18 18.59 -11.11 16.68
N PRO A 19 19.67 -10.30 16.79
CA PRO A 19 20.75 -10.31 15.81
C PRO A 19 21.50 -11.66 15.76
N PRO A 20 21.84 -12.16 14.55
CA PRO A 20 22.41 -13.49 14.37
C PRO A 20 23.84 -13.60 14.91
N ALA A 21 24.12 -14.67 15.65
CA ALA A 21 25.44 -14.90 16.25
C ALA A 21 26.56 -14.85 15.18
N HIS A 22 27.56 -14.01 15.42
CA HIS A 22 28.71 -13.84 14.54
C HIS A 22 30.00 -14.24 15.27
N GLY A 23 30.78 -15.12 14.64
CA GLY A 23 32.14 -15.43 15.07
C GLY A 23 33.09 -14.24 14.86
N ALA A 24 34.32 -14.34 15.39
CA ALA A 24 35.31 -13.28 15.28
C ALA A 24 35.57 -12.87 13.82
N ALA A 25 35.48 -11.57 13.53
CA ALA A 25 35.46 -11.05 12.17
C ALA A 25 36.74 -11.38 11.38
N ALA A 26 36.60 -12.17 10.31
CA ALA A 26 37.61 -12.31 9.28
C ALA A 26 37.59 -11.07 8.38
N THR A 27 38.72 -10.39 8.20
CA THR A 27 38.73 -9.13 7.43
C THR A 27 38.59 -9.38 5.93
N THR A 28 37.47 -8.93 5.36
CA THR A 28 37.25 -8.80 3.91
C THR A 28 37.14 -7.33 3.52
N PRO A 29 37.58 -6.95 2.31
CA PRO A 29 37.57 -5.55 1.86
C PRO A 29 36.16 -5.04 1.49
N TRP A 30 35.20 -5.94 1.36
CA TRP A 30 33.79 -5.61 1.19
C TRP A 30 32.92 -6.63 1.94
N VAL A 31 31.68 -6.25 2.19
CA VAL A 31 30.64 -7.06 2.82
C VAL A 31 29.31 -6.94 2.08
N LEU A 32 28.45 -7.94 2.25
CA LEU A 32 27.00 -7.77 2.12
C LEU A 32 26.50 -7.24 3.46
N LEU A 33 25.67 -6.20 3.43
CA LEU A 33 25.15 -5.52 4.61
C LEU A 33 23.62 -5.55 4.58
N ASP A 34 22.98 -6.13 5.60
CA ASP A 34 21.53 -6.09 5.82
C ASP A 34 21.06 -4.63 5.87
N ILE A 35 20.05 -4.29 5.06
CA ILE A 35 19.54 -2.92 4.97
C ILE A 35 18.64 -2.54 6.14
N ARG A 36 18.17 -3.49 6.97
CA ARG A 36 17.41 -3.21 8.20
C ARG A 36 18.28 -3.51 9.40
N ALA A 37 18.60 -2.49 10.19
CA ALA A 37 19.35 -2.71 11.42
C ALA A 37 18.56 -3.58 12.41
N PHE A 38 19.27 -4.31 13.27
CA PHE A 38 18.70 -5.00 14.42
C PHE A 38 18.60 -4.03 15.60
N MET A 39 17.53 -4.10 16.38
CA MET A 39 17.24 -3.20 17.49
C MET A 39 17.66 -3.82 18.83
N ALA A 40 18.97 -3.98 19.02
CA ALA A 40 19.58 -4.70 20.14
C ALA A 40 20.78 -3.96 20.75
N ASN A 41 20.96 -4.06 22.07
CA ASN A 41 22.06 -3.44 22.83
C ASN A 41 23.37 -4.24 22.69
N HIS A 42 23.91 -4.27 21.48
CA HIS A 42 25.11 -5.03 21.10
C HIS A 42 26.29 -4.08 20.80
N ARG A 43 26.80 -3.44 21.86
CA ARG A 43 27.97 -2.55 21.78
C ARG A 43 29.26 -3.31 21.46
N ASN A 44 30.17 -2.70 20.72
CA ASN A 44 31.52 -3.20 20.44
C ASN A 44 32.49 -2.02 20.14
N ALA A 45 33.71 -2.30 19.65
CA ALA A 45 34.70 -1.26 19.34
C ALA A 45 34.34 -0.33 18.16
N THR A 46 33.19 -0.56 17.51
CA THR A 46 32.63 0.23 16.41
C THR A 46 31.40 1.06 16.84
N THR A 47 31.01 0.99 18.12
CA THR A 47 29.86 1.76 18.63
C THR A 47 30.11 3.27 18.55
N ALA A 48 29.30 3.96 17.75
CA ALA A 48 29.16 5.41 17.75
C ALA A 48 27.86 5.82 18.47
N MET A 49 27.83 7.02 19.04
CA MET A 49 26.70 7.55 19.80
C MET A 49 26.30 8.94 19.31
N SER A 50 25.01 9.26 19.40
CA SER A 50 24.42 10.57 19.08
C SER A 50 23.12 10.76 19.86
N GLU A 51 22.38 11.82 19.57
CA GLU A 51 21.01 12.03 20.04
C GLU A 51 20.06 12.17 18.85
N THR A 52 18.79 11.79 19.03
CA THR A 52 17.72 12.03 18.05
C THR A 52 17.23 13.47 18.10
N ARG A 53 16.44 13.90 17.10
CA ARG A 53 15.80 15.23 17.07
C ARG A 53 14.87 15.48 18.27
N SER A 54 14.43 14.42 18.93
CA SER A 54 13.63 14.45 20.16
C SER A 54 14.46 14.27 21.45
N GLY A 55 15.79 14.40 21.40
CA GLY A 55 16.68 14.35 22.57
C GLY A 55 16.83 12.96 23.20
N HIS A 56 16.54 11.89 22.47
CA HIS A 56 16.76 10.52 22.97
C HIS A 56 18.15 10.05 22.56
N PRO A 57 18.94 9.41 23.45
CA PRO A 57 20.23 8.85 23.09
C PRO A 57 20.06 7.73 22.06
N ILE A 58 20.97 7.66 21.09
CA ILE A 58 21.02 6.63 20.05
C ILE A 58 22.45 6.12 19.84
N GLU A 59 22.58 4.81 19.70
CA GLU A 59 23.84 4.08 19.58
C GLU A 59 23.81 3.20 18.33
N VAL A 60 24.89 3.21 17.55
CA VAL A 60 24.99 2.47 16.28
C VAL A 60 26.29 1.66 16.29
N SER A 61 26.20 0.34 16.07
CA SER A 61 27.34 -0.58 16.11
C SER A 61 27.33 -1.51 14.89
N SER A 62 28.48 -1.68 14.23
CA SER A 62 28.64 -2.54 13.06
C SER A 62 29.13 -3.94 13.43
N TRP A 63 28.63 -4.96 12.73
CA TRP A 63 28.98 -6.37 12.90
C TRP A 63 29.24 -7.01 11.53
N THR A 64 30.53 -7.23 11.20
CA THR A 64 30.96 -7.63 9.86
C THR A 64 31.25 -9.12 9.70
N ALA A 65 31.02 -9.61 8.49
CA ALA A 65 31.12 -11.00 8.07
C ALA A 65 31.62 -11.11 6.62
N PRO A 66 32.45 -12.13 6.29
CA PRO A 66 32.86 -12.37 4.92
C PRO A 66 31.67 -12.82 4.06
N PRO A 67 31.41 -12.17 2.89
CA PRO A 67 30.44 -12.68 1.92
C PRO A 67 30.76 -14.11 1.50
N PRO A 68 29.77 -15.01 1.39
CA PRO A 68 28.32 -14.75 1.30
C PRO A 68 27.57 -14.48 2.61
N ARG A 69 28.20 -14.60 3.79
CA ARG A 69 27.50 -14.26 5.05
C ARG A 69 27.16 -12.77 5.10
N VAL A 70 25.92 -12.45 5.44
CA VAL A 70 25.43 -11.07 5.53
C VAL A 70 25.84 -10.44 6.87
N SER A 71 26.49 -9.28 6.79
CA SER A 71 26.84 -8.40 7.91
C SER A 71 25.63 -7.55 8.31
N TYR A 72 25.62 -7.00 9.53
CA TYR A 72 24.50 -6.18 9.99
C TYR A 72 24.94 -4.99 10.85
N ILE A 73 24.00 -4.07 11.07
CA ILE A 73 24.12 -2.97 12.03
C ILE A 73 23.18 -3.25 13.21
N CYS A 74 23.61 -2.96 14.42
CA CYS A 74 22.73 -2.80 15.58
C CYS A 74 22.49 -1.32 15.87
N VAL A 75 21.22 -0.97 16.12
CA VAL A 75 20.79 0.34 16.62
C VAL A 75 20.16 0.14 17.99
N HIS A 76 20.55 0.94 18.97
CA HIS A 76 19.96 0.91 20.32
C HIS A 76 19.69 2.33 20.81
N CYS A 77 18.50 2.58 21.35
CA CYS A 77 18.18 3.83 22.05
C CYS A 77 17.92 3.52 23.53
N PRO A 78 18.88 3.81 24.44
CA PRO A 78 18.72 3.54 25.87
C PRO A 78 17.44 4.13 26.46
N GLY A 79 16.71 3.32 27.22
CA GLY A 79 15.46 3.72 27.89
C GLY A 79 14.23 3.82 26.97
N LEU A 80 14.36 3.58 25.65
CA LEU A 80 13.26 3.68 24.70
C LEU A 80 12.80 2.28 24.22
N ASP A 81 11.51 1.98 24.42
CA ASP A 81 10.86 0.75 23.93
C ASP A 81 10.86 0.70 22.39
N SER A 82 11.17 -0.45 21.79
CA SER A 82 11.14 -0.67 20.33
C SER A 82 9.77 -0.37 19.72
N LYS A 83 8.68 -0.50 20.49
CA LYS A 83 7.31 -0.13 20.08
C LYS A 83 7.12 1.38 19.86
N LYS A 84 8.09 2.22 20.24
CA LYS A 84 8.12 3.66 19.96
C LYS A 84 8.67 4.01 18.57
N PHE A 85 9.12 3.02 17.79
CA PHE A 85 9.59 3.19 16.42
C PHE A 85 8.47 2.87 15.44
N ALA A 86 8.38 3.64 14.35
CA ALA A 86 7.35 3.49 13.32
C ALA A 86 7.68 2.37 12.30
N THR A 87 8.95 1.98 12.22
CA THR A 87 9.53 0.86 11.45
C THR A 87 11.01 0.73 11.84
N GLU A 88 11.65 -0.40 11.50
CA GLU A 88 13.09 -0.63 11.72
C GLU A 88 13.97 0.51 11.16
N PRO A 89 15.05 0.88 11.87
CA PRO A 89 16.10 1.73 11.30
C PRO A 89 16.67 1.10 10.03
N THR A 90 16.78 1.88 8.96
CA THR A 90 17.13 1.38 7.62
C THR A 90 18.44 2.02 7.13
N ILE A 91 19.36 1.21 6.60
CA ILE A 91 20.56 1.67 5.90
C ILE A 91 20.14 2.01 4.47
N ILE A 92 20.31 3.27 4.11
CA ILE A 92 19.82 3.85 2.84
C ILE A 92 20.91 3.81 1.76
N ALA A 93 22.11 4.23 2.15
CA ALA A 93 23.28 4.28 1.29
C ALA A 93 24.54 3.93 2.09
N ALA A 94 25.56 3.43 1.40
CA ALA A 94 26.86 3.10 1.96
C ALA A 94 27.95 3.49 0.95
N GLU A 95 28.97 4.23 1.39
CA GLU A 95 30.07 4.68 0.55
C GLU A 95 31.34 4.83 1.40
N ALA A 96 32.45 4.22 0.97
CA ALA A 96 33.72 4.19 1.69
C ALA A 96 33.58 3.88 3.20
N ASP A 97 33.93 4.83 4.07
CA ASP A 97 33.86 4.75 5.53
C ASP A 97 32.50 5.18 6.14
N LEU A 98 31.46 5.38 5.31
CA LEU A 98 30.19 5.99 5.70
C LEU A 98 28.97 5.09 5.44
N LEU A 99 27.97 5.19 6.33
CA LEU A 99 26.61 4.66 6.16
C LEU A 99 25.59 5.76 6.44
N LEU A 100 24.57 5.89 5.59
CA LEU A 100 23.42 6.75 5.81
C LEU A 100 22.28 5.92 6.39
N ILE A 101 21.83 6.26 7.61
CA ILE A 101 20.87 5.48 8.39
C ILE A 101 19.63 6.33 8.69
N ARG A 102 18.46 5.82 8.32
CA ARG A 102 17.15 6.45 8.57
C ARG A 102 16.51 5.84 9.82
N VAL A 103 16.00 6.69 10.71
CA VAL A 103 15.30 6.31 11.95
C VAL A 103 13.93 7.00 11.97
N ALA A 104 12.86 6.22 12.12
CA ALA A 104 11.49 6.74 12.20
C ALA A 104 10.87 6.44 13.56
N MET A 105 10.55 7.47 14.33
CA MET A 105 9.92 7.36 15.66
C MET A 105 8.42 7.69 15.59
N GLY A 106 7.65 7.14 16.53
CA GLY A 106 6.22 7.40 16.71
C GLY A 106 5.30 6.36 16.07
N ARG A 107 4.12 6.79 15.63
CA ARG A 107 3.04 5.92 15.12
C ARG A 107 3.40 5.29 13.76
N ARG A 108 2.90 4.08 13.47
CA ARG A 108 3.18 3.29 12.24
C ARG A 108 2.98 4.07 10.93
N ASN A 109 2.06 5.05 10.87
CA ASN A 109 1.84 5.89 9.69
C ASN A 109 3.00 6.87 9.40
N ILE A 110 3.81 7.21 10.41
CA ILE A 110 5.01 8.07 10.24
C ILE A 110 6.03 7.41 9.31
N ARG A 111 6.06 6.08 9.17
CA ARG A 111 6.99 5.36 8.29
C ARG A 111 6.97 5.82 6.82
N PHE A 112 5.90 6.51 6.39
CA PHE A 112 5.72 7.04 5.04
C PHE A 112 5.92 8.56 4.91
N LYS A 113 6.30 9.28 5.98
CA LYS A 113 6.52 10.74 5.98
C LYS A 113 8.00 11.07 6.22
N SER A 114 8.77 11.33 5.16
CA SER A 114 10.23 11.53 5.22
C SER A 114 10.65 12.71 6.12
N SER A 115 9.88 13.79 6.15
CA SER A 115 10.08 14.96 7.03
C SER A 115 10.10 14.64 8.53
N PHE A 116 9.48 13.52 8.93
CA PHE A 116 9.44 13.04 10.32
C PHE A 116 10.53 11.99 10.64
N HIS A 117 11.43 11.67 9.71
CA HIS A 117 12.52 10.70 9.92
C HIS A 117 13.82 11.43 10.25
N ASP A 118 14.55 10.90 11.22
CA ASP A 118 15.91 11.35 11.53
C ASP A 118 16.89 10.57 10.66
N TYR A 119 17.72 11.31 9.91
CA TYR A 119 18.77 10.75 9.07
C TYR A 119 20.12 10.97 9.76
N PHE A 120 20.89 9.90 9.91
CA PHE A 120 22.21 9.91 10.52
C PHE A 120 23.27 9.46 9.53
N VAL A 121 24.41 10.14 9.51
CA VAL A 121 25.64 9.60 8.91
C VAL A 121 26.46 8.94 10.02
N TYR A 122 26.55 7.62 9.95
CA TYR A 122 27.52 6.83 10.71
C TYR A 122 28.83 6.80 9.92
N GLN A 123 29.94 7.07 10.61
CA GLN A 123 31.28 7.16 10.06
C GLN A 123 32.21 6.22 10.84
N ALA A 124 32.77 5.23 10.16
CA ALA A 124 33.59 4.17 10.74
C ALA A 124 35.04 4.59 11.07
N THR A 125 35.47 5.78 10.66
CA THR A 125 36.88 6.19 10.66
C THR A 125 37.51 6.16 12.08
N THR A 126 38.69 5.56 12.20
CA THR A 126 39.45 5.51 13.46
C THR A 126 40.06 6.89 13.80
N PRO A 127 40.26 7.24 15.09
CA PRO A 127 40.30 6.37 16.28
C PRO A 127 38.95 6.05 16.92
N THR A 128 37.91 6.83 16.66
CA THR A 128 36.58 6.71 17.28
C THR A 128 35.51 6.93 16.21
N PRO A 129 34.61 5.94 15.98
CA PRO A 129 33.55 6.09 15.00
C PRO A 129 32.56 7.19 15.45
N LYS A 130 31.99 7.91 14.50
CA LYS A 130 31.14 9.08 14.73
C LYS A 130 29.72 8.81 14.21
N LEU A 131 28.71 9.30 14.91
CA LEU A 131 27.32 9.29 14.46
C LEU A 131 26.81 10.74 14.45
N THR A 132 26.48 11.25 13.27
CA THR A 132 26.08 12.65 13.06
C THR A 132 24.62 12.69 12.61
N LEU A 133 23.73 13.24 13.44
CA LEU A 133 22.37 13.61 13.01
C LEU A 133 22.46 14.70 11.93
N LEU A 134 21.74 14.52 10.83
CA LEU A 134 21.58 15.53 9.79
C LEU A 134 20.44 16.49 10.15
N PRO A 135 20.49 17.78 9.74
CA PRO A 135 19.31 18.63 9.79
C PRO A 135 18.18 18.01 8.96
N PRO A 136 16.90 18.24 9.30
CA PRO A 136 15.78 17.68 8.54
C PRO A 136 15.86 18.09 7.06
N PRO A 137 15.77 17.13 6.11
CA PRO A 137 15.69 17.49 4.70
C PRO A 137 14.43 18.32 4.44
N PRO A 138 14.51 19.45 3.70
CA PRO A 138 13.36 20.28 3.32
C PRO A 138 12.57 19.63 2.17
N ILE A 139 12.32 18.32 2.29
CA ILE A 139 11.87 17.43 1.21
C ILE A 139 10.78 16.54 1.79
N ASP A 140 9.53 16.91 1.54
CA ASP A 140 8.42 16.43 2.38
C ASP A 140 7.89 15.03 1.98
N ARG A 141 8.18 14.60 0.75
CA ARG A 141 7.88 13.26 0.22
C ARG A 141 8.94 12.82 -0.79
N PHE A 142 10.09 12.38 -0.31
CA PHE A 142 11.03 11.61 -1.12
C PHE A 142 11.07 10.15 -0.66
N ILE A 143 11.47 9.27 -1.56
CA ILE A 143 11.65 7.85 -1.34
C ILE A 143 13.12 7.62 -1.00
N ASP A 144 13.41 6.74 -0.03
CA ASP A 144 14.76 6.39 0.42
C ASP A 144 15.77 6.15 -0.72
N HIS A 145 15.33 5.69 -1.90
CA HIS A 145 16.18 5.35 -3.05
C HIS A 145 16.59 6.55 -3.92
N GLU A 146 16.08 7.74 -3.60
CA GLU A 146 16.50 9.03 -4.18
C GLU A 146 17.72 9.61 -3.46
N LEU A 147 18.07 9.13 -2.26
CA LEU A 147 19.29 9.52 -1.54
C LEU A 147 20.53 8.78 -2.03
N GLY A 148 21.60 9.53 -2.28
CA GLY A 148 22.96 9.03 -2.43
C GLY A 148 23.94 9.66 -1.43
N LEU A 149 25.10 9.02 -1.28
CA LEU A 149 26.13 9.35 -0.29
C LEU A 149 27.50 9.36 -0.97
N LEU A 150 28.16 10.51 -0.97
CA LEU A 150 29.46 10.75 -1.61
C LEU A 150 30.51 11.04 -0.52
N ARG A 151 31.54 10.20 -0.44
CA ARG A 151 32.75 10.52 0.34
C ARG A 151 33.63 11.49 -0.46
N CYS A 152 33.98 12.60 0.14
CA CYS A 152 34.83 13.63 -0.45
C CYS A 152 36.27 13.54 0.07
N CYS A 153 37.25 13.99 -0.72
CA CYS A 153 38.68 13.85 -0.42
C CYS A 153 39.29 15.05 0.33
N ALA A 154 38.50 16.06 0.69
CA ALA A 154 38.97 17.33 1.25
C ALA A 154 37.89 17.95 2.16
N SER A 155 37.42 19.17 1.86
CA SER A 155 36.25 19.79 2.46
C SER A 155 35.17 20.00 1.39
N PRO A 156 33.88 19.66 1.62
CA PRO A 156 33.38 18.93 2.79
C PRO A 156 33.99 17.52 2.92
N ASP A 157 33.86 16.89 4.08
CA ASP A 157 34.22 15.48 4.31
C ASP A 157 33.32 14.54 3.49
N TYR A 158 32.02 14.85 3.45
CA TYR A 158 31.02 14.08 2.70
C TYR A 158 29.88 14.96 2.21
N ILE A 159 29.17 14.45 1.21
CA ILE A 159 27.92 14.99 0.71
C ILE A 159 26.84 13.92 0.79
N VAL A 160 25.67 14.30 1.29
CA VAL A 160 24.42 13.55 1.09
C VAL A 160 23.59 14.34 0.10
N ALA A 161 23.10 13.70 -0.96
CA ALA A 161 22.28 14.38 -1.96
C ALA A 161 21.08 13.55 -2.37
N ALA A 162 19.93 14.22 -2.53
CA ALA A 162 18.71 13.64 -3.09
C ALA A 162 18.43 14.27 -4.45
N LEU A 163 18.03 13.46 -5.43
CA LEU A 163 17.50 13.93 -6.71
C LEU A 163 16.02 13.52 -6.75
N CYS A 164 15.13 14.49 -6.54
CA CYS A 164 13.69 14.28 -6.49
C CYS A 164 13.07 14.71 -7.82
N ASN A 165 12.16 13.92 -8.41
CA ASN A 165 11.48 14.33 -9.65
C ASN A 165 10.43 15.42 -9.33
N THR A 166 10.54 16.60 -9.97
CA THR A 166 9.59 17.70 -9.77
C THR A 166 8.44 17.58 -10.77
N PHE A 167 7.48 16.72 -10.43
CA PHE A 167 6.25 16.50 -11.21
C PHE A 167 5.44 17.79 -11.51
N GLU A 168 5.73 18.90 -10.80
CA GLU A 168 5.13 20.22 -10.97
C GLU A 168 5.65 20.99 -12.22
N SER A 169 6.77 20.59 -12.83
CA SER A 169 7.34 21.26 -14.02
C SER A 169 7.69 20.33 -15.19
N GLY A 170 7.26 19.06 -15.12
CA GLY A 170 7.33 18.08 -16.21
C GLY A 170 8.41 17.02 -16.06
N TYR A 171 8.29 15.91 -16.80
CA TYR A 171 9.05 14.66 -16.61
C TYR A 171 10.60 14.77 -16.70
N PHE A 172 11.13 15.92 -17.11
CA PHE A 172 12.56 16.20 -17.25
C PHE A 172 13.15 17.05 -16.13
N GLU A 173 12.34 17.54 -15.19
CA GLU A 173 12.80 18.44 -14.12
C GLU A 173 12.95 17.70 -12.79
N TYR A 174 13.95 18.13 -12.03
CA TYR A 174 14.34 17.50 -10.77
C TYR A 174 14.85 18.57 -9.80
N ASP A 175 14.55 18.42 -8.52
CA ASP A 175 15.20 19.16 -7.46
C ASP A 175 16.39 18.35 -6.92
N LEU A 176 17.59 18.92 -7.04
CA LEU A 176 18.81 18.37 -6.48
C LEU A 176 19.06 19.00 -5.10
N HIS A 177 18.66 18.30 -4.05
CA HIS A 177 18.93 18.70 -2.68
C HIS A 177 20.31 18.20 -2.24
N ILE A 178 21.12 19.08 -1.66
CA ILE A 178 22.51 18.77 -1.27
C ILE A 178 22.76 19.22 0.18
N TYR A 179 23.17 18.26 1.02
CA TYR A 179 23.75 18.49 2.34
C TYR A 179 25.26 18.24 2.31
N CYS A 180 26.05 19.27 2.65
CA CYS A 180 27.49 19.16 2.86
C CYS A 180 27.80 18.94 4.34
N SER A 181 28.70 18.03 4.67
CA SER A 181 29.09 17.73 6.06
C SER A 181 29.49 18.98 6.84
N GLY A 182 28.78 19.27 7.93
CA GLY A 182 29.05 20.44 8.78
C GLY A 182 28.38 21.74 8.32
N ALA A 183 27.52 21.70 7.30
CA ALA A 183 26.54 22.75 7.07
C ALA A 183 25.38 22.66 8.08
N ASP A 184 24.72 23.79 8.35
CA ASP A 184 23.55 23.86 9.23
C ASP A 184 22.24 23.41 8.56
N ALA A 185 22.20 23.44 7.22
CA ALA A 185 21.00 23.19 6.42
C ALA A 185 21.33 22.49 5.08
N TRP A 186 20.29 21.98 4.43
CA TRP A 186 20.35 21.51 3.04
C TRP A 186 20.23 22.71 2.08
N THR A 187 20.88 22.60 0.92
CA THR A 187 20.62 23.47 -0.24
C THR A 187 19.72 22.74 -1.24
N CYS A 188 19.01 23.48 -2.09
CA CYS A 188 18.23 22.94 -3.22
C CYS A 188 18.65 23.63 -4.51
N HIS A 189 18.74 22.87 -5.61
CA HIS A 189 19.11 23.35 -6.94
C HIS A 189 18.19 22.69 -7.98
N PRO A 190 17.27 23.44 -8.64
CA PRO A 190 16.45 22.89 -9.71
C PRO A 190 17.32 22.58 -10.93
N ILE A 191 17.11 21.42 -11.55
CA ILE A 191 18.00 20.90 -12.60
C ILE A 191 17.26 20.07 -13.66
N SER A 192 17.17 20.62 -14.87
CA SER A 192 16.48 19.97 -16.01
C SER A 192 17.38 19.02 -16.82
N LEU A 193 16.82 17.91 -17.27
CA LEU A 193 17.46 16.91 -18.13
C LEU A 193 17.37 17.31 -19.61
N HIS A 194 18.33 18.08 -20.10
CA HIS A 194 18.37 18.50 -21.51
C HIS A 194 18.77 17.36 -22.47
N GLY A 195 18.11 17.29 -23.62
CA GLY A 195 18.54 16.50 -24.79
C GLY A 195 17.74 15.23 -25.10
N LEU A 196 16.75 14.89 -24.27
CA LEU A 196 15.71 13.92 -24.61
C LEU A 196 14.53 14.61 -25.30
N VAL A 197 13.87 13.91 -26.22
CA VAL A 197 12.81 14.45 -27.11
C VAL A 197 11.47 13.70 -26.92
N ASP A 198 11.46 12.63 -26.12
CA ASP A 198 10.30 11.78 -25.85
C ASP A 198 9.55 12.24 -24.57
N PRO A 199 8.38 12.89 -24.69
CA PRO A 199 7.64 13.39 -23.53
C PRO A 199 7.04 12.29 -22.64
N SER A 200 7.15 11.00 -23.02
CA SER A 200 6.78 9.85 -22.17
C SER A 200 7.94 9.32 -21.31
N PHE A 201 9.13 9.93 -21.40
CA PHE A 201 10.30 9.55 -20.61
C PHE A 201 10.15 10.00 -19.14
N ALA A 202 9.65 9.11 -18.28
CA ALA A 202 9.75 9.24 -16.83
C ALA A 202 10.91 8.36 -16.30
N HIS A 203 11.83 8.94 -15.53
CA HIS A 203 12.90 8.22 -14.83
C HIS A 203 12.53 8.06 -13.35
N VAL A 204 12.54 6.83 -12.83
CA VAL A 204 12.20 6.55 -11.43
C VAL A 204 13.43 6.02 -10.68
N ASN A 205 13.85 6.74 -9.65
CA ASN A 205 15.03 6.38 -8.87
C ASN A 205 14.79 5.11 -8.04
N THR A 206 15.61 4.09 -8.31
CA THR A 206 15.55 2.77 -7.65
C THR A 206 16.82 2.44 -6.85
N LYS A 207 17.92 3.14 -7.12
CA LYS A 207 19.20 3.09 -6.40
C LYS A 207 20.00 4.36 -6.73
N ALA A 208 20.88 4.80 -5.84
CA ALA A 208 21.96 5.75 -6.15
C ALA A 208 23.33 5.03 -6.07
N ILE A 209 24.27 5.43 -6.92
CA ILE A 209 25.67 4.95 -6.92
C ILE A 209 26.65 6.11 -6.99
N THR A 210 27.74 6.00 -6.23
CA THR A 210 28.84 6.97 -6.28
C THR A 210 29.81 6.62 -7.39
N ILE A 211 30.18 7.63 -8.19
CA ILE A 211 31.16 7.52 -9.28
C ILE A 211 32.47 8.20 -8.89
N GLY A 212 32.40 9.25 -8.06
CA GLY A 212 33.53 9.93 -7.46
C GLY A 212 34.31 10.79 -8.45
N GLY A 213 35.64 10.70 -8.39
CA GLY A 213 36.55 11.55 -9.16
C GLY A 213 36.56 13.01 -8.69
N THR A 214 37.36 13.85 -9.34
CA THR A 214 37.54 15.27 -8.98
C THR A 214 36.29 16.13 -9.15
N ALA A 215 35.29 15.64 -9.89
CA ALA A 215 34.00 16.29 -10.11
C ALA A 215 32.94 15.88 -9.08
N GLY A 216 33.23 14.97 -8.14
CA GLY A 216 32.24 14.48 -7.17
C GLY A 216 31.02 13.89 -7.86
N THR A 217 31.22 13.07 -8.90
CA THR A 217 30.12 12.59 -9.74
C THR A 217 29.31 11.53 -8.99
N MET A 218 27.99 11.67 -9.02
CA MET A 218 27.03 10.68 -8.50
C MET A 218 26.03 10.29 -9.59
N GLY A 219 25.55 9.05 -9.56
CA GLY A 219 24.63 8.49 -10.53
C GLY A 219 23.36 7.97 -9.87
N TRP A 220 22.21 8.55 -10.19
CA TRP A 220 20.90 8.00 -9.83
C TRP A 220 20.45 7.00 -10.88
N VAL A 221 19.79 5.92 -10.47
CA VAL A 221 19.57 4.74 -11.31
C VAL A 221 18.10 4.36 -11.33
N ASP A 222 17.52 4.39 -12.51
CA ASP A 222 16.32 3.65 -12.88
C ASP A 222 16.78 2.29 -13.43
N LEU A 223 16.62 1.23 -12.63
CA LEU A 223 17.05 -0.13 -13.00
C LEU A 223 16.25 -0.74 -14.17
N TYR A 224 15.19 -0.07 -14.66
CA TYR A 224 14.56 -0.40 -15.93
C TYR A 224 15.13 0.38 -17.12
N ARG A 225 15.50 1.66 -16.94
CA ARG A 225 15.85 2.58 -18.04
C ARG A 225 17.33 2.94 -18.15
N GLY A 226 17.98 3.43 -17.10
CA GLY A 226 19.29 4.10 -17.23
C GLY A 226 19.83 4.75 -15.96
N ILE A 227 20.86 5.58 -16.13
CA ILE A 227 21.56 6.32 -15.08
C ILE A 227 21.50 7.83 -15.39
N LEU A 228 21.17 8.66 -14.41
CA LEU A 228 21.34 10.11 -14.44
C LEU A 228 22.61 10.51 -13.67
N PHE A 229 23.65 10.96 -14.39
CA PHE A 229 24.89 11.44 -13.78
C PHE A 229 24.84 12.95 -13.51
N CYS A 230 25.12 13.37 -12.27
CA CYS A 230 25.41 14.76 -11.91
C CYS A 230 26.83 14.91 -11.33
N ASP A 231 27.50 16.02 -11.62
CA ASP A 231 28.79 16.39 -10.99
C ASP A 231 28.51 17.32 -9.80
N LEU A 232 28.62 16.83 -8.55
CA LEU A 232 28.30 17.63 -7.36
C LEU A 232 29.42 18.60 -6.98
N LEU A 233 30.67 18.29 -7.37
CA LEU A 233 31.91 19.07 -7.21
C LEU A 233 32.04 20.36 -8.04
N ARG A 234 30.98 20.86 -8.71
CA ARG A 234 31.14 21.84 -9.80
C ARG A 234 30.06 22.92 -9.81
N ASP A 235 30.47 24.15 -10.12
CA ASP A 235 29.62 25.36 -10.21
C ASP A 235 28.47 25.27 -11.25
N THR A 236 28.47 24.25 -12.11
CA THR A 236 27.42 24.01 -13.11
C THR A 236 27.00 22.53 -13.08
N THR A 237 26.07 22.21 -12.19
CA THR A 237 25.41 20.92 -12.12
C THR A 237 24.57 20.68 -13.39
N LYS A 238 24.78 19.54 -14.07
CA LYS A 238 23.98 19.11 -15.24
C LYS A 238 23.74 17.62 -15.22
N LEU A 239 22.48 17.21 -15.33
CA LEU A 239 22.11 15.80 -15.53
C LEU A 239 22.55 15.34 -16.92
N ARG A 240 23.12 14.13 -17.00
CA ARG A 240 23.45 13.44 -18.25
C ARG A 240 22.91 12.02 -18.17
N TYR A 241 21.96 11.68 -19.04
CA TYR A 241 21.34 10.35 -19.08
C TYR A 241 22.17 9.34 -19.87
N PHE A 242 22.35 8.14 -19.32
CA PHE A 242 22.97 6.99 -19.99
C PHE A 242 22.05 5.76 -19.88
N PRO A 243 21.53 5.20 -20.98
CA PRO A 243 20.62 4.07 -20.93
C PRO A 243 21.31 2.78 -20.46
N LEU A 244 20.53 1.86 -19.88
CA LEU A 244 20.95 0.49 -19.57
C LEU A 244 21.10 -0.37 -20.85
N PRO A 245 21.70 -1.58 -20.74
CA PRO A 245 21.67 -2.55 -21.84
C PRO A 245 20.23 -2.96 -22.19
N PRO A 246 19.97 -3.44 -23.42
CA PRO A 246 18.70 -4.08 -23.77
C PRO A 246 18.39 -5.27 -22.83
N PRO A 247 17.13 -5.43 -22.40
CA PRO A 247 16.76 -6.46 -21.43
C PRO A 247 16.90 -7.88 -22.00
N LEU A 248 17.15 -8.86 -21.14
CA LEU A 248 17.18 -10.30 -21.48
C LEU A 248 15.85 -10.84 -22.04
N SER A 249 14.76 -10.07 -21.91
CA SER A 249 13.43 -10.41 -22.41
C SER A 249 12.70 -9.13 -22.86
N PRO A 250 12.55 -8.85 -24.17
CA PRO A 250 11.81 -7.67 -24.65
C PRO A 250 10.30 -7.70 -24.32
N ASN A 251 9.72 -8.91 -24.20
CA ASN A 251 8.26 -9.13 -24.08
C ASN A 251 7.74 -9.20 -22.63
N ASN A 252 8.55 -8.84 -21.62
CA ASN A 252 8.11 -8.81 -20.23
C ASN A 252 7.68 -7.38 -19.86
N SER A 253 6.45 -7.20 -19.37
CA SER A 253 5.99 -5.89 -18.90
C SER A 253 6.78 -5.43 -17.67
N LEU A 254 7.19 -4.17 -17.63
CA LEU A 254 8.11 -3.61 -16.63
C LEU A 254 7.33 -3.13 -15.38
N THR A 255 6.45 -3.98 -14.87
CA THR A 255 5.39 -3.61 -13.90
C THR A 255 5.68 -4.00 -12.45
N SER A 256 6.77 -4.71 -12.19
CA SER A 256 7.22 -5.09 -10.84
C SER A 256 8.30 -4.16 -10.29
N SER A 257 8.87 -4.47 -9.12
CA SER A 257 10.13 -3.86 -8.70
C SER A 257 11.29 -4.47 -9.51
N PRO A 258 12.25 -3.70 -10.04
CA PRO A 258 13.40 -4.26 -10.75
C PRO A 258 14.44 -4.88 -9.81
N ARG A 259 14.49 -4.48 -8.53
CA ARG A 259 15.55 -4.85 -7.57
C ARG A 259 15.70 -6.35 -7.27
N PRO A 260 14.63 -7.18 -7.23
CA PRO A 260 14.76 -8.64 -7.15
C PRO A 260 15.45 -9.28 -8.36
N HIS A 261 15.65 -8.54 -9.46
CA HIS A 261 16.16 -9.07 -10.73
C HIS A 261 17.37 -8.31 -11.27
N ARG A 262 17.67 -7.11 -10.76
CA ARG A 262 18.69 -6.21 -11.33
C ARG A 262 19.46 -5.48 -10.24
N ASP A 263 20.76 -5.35 -10.46
CA ASP A 263 21.67 -4.55 -9.62
C ASP A 263 22.70 -3.82 -10.47
N ILE A 264 23.25 -2.74 -9.93
CA ILE A 264 24.30 -1.94 -10.55
C ILE A 264 25.27 -1.42 -9.49
N ALA A 265 26.57 -1.41 -9.80
CA ALA A 265 27.62 -0.93 -8.90
C ALA A 265 28.81 -0.36 -9.67
N LEU A 266 29.58 0.52 -9.01
CA LEU A 266 30.93 0.85 -9.44
C LEU A 266 31.90 -0.20 -8.87
N VAL A 267 32.56 -0.95 -9.75
CA VAL A 267 33.53 -2.01 -9.39
C VAL A 267 34.83 -1.69 -10.11
N GLN A 268 35.93 -1.51 -9.37
CA GLN A 268 37.27 -1.19 -9.92
C GLN A 268 37.30 -0.06 -10.98
N GLY A 269 36.49 1.00 -10.81
CA GLY A 269 36.40 2.10 -11.79
C GLY A 269 35.63 1.73 -13.07
N ARG A 270 34.75 0.74 -13.01
CA ARG A 270 33.86 0.31 -14.10
C ARG A 270 32.44 0.23 -13.56
N ILE A 271 31.47 0.67 -14.35
CA ILE A 271 30.06 0.52 -14.00
C ILE A 271 29.66 -0.89 -14.43
N LYS A 272 29.31 -1.74 -13.48
CA LYS A 272 28.79 -3.09 -13.74
C LYS A 272 27.29 -3.11 -13.50
N PHE A 273 26.58 -3.72 -14.43
CA PHE A 273 25.15 -3.99 -14.36
C PHE A 273 24.92 -5.50 -14.48
N ILE A 274 23.92 -6.02 -13.77
CA ILE A 274 23.47 -7.40 -13.84
C ILE A 274 21.96 -7.47 -13.99
N GLU A 275 21.50 -8.39 -14.82
CA GLU A 275 20.10 -8.83 -14.87
C GLU A 275 20.03 -10.35 -14.66
N THR A 276 19.11 -10.77 -13.80
CA THR A 276 18.68 -12.16 -13.65
C THR A 276 17.27 -12.36 -14.22
N ARG A 277 17.05 -13.54 -14.77
CA ARG A 277 15.74 -14.01 -15.24
C ARG A 277 15.49 -15.38 -14.64
N LEU A 278 14.52 -15.49 -13.74
CA LEU A 278 14.03 -16.76 -13.23
C LEU A 278 13.18 -17.44 -14.31
N HIS A 279 13.33 -18.75 -14.49
CA HIS A 279 12.50 -19.54 -15.41
C HIS A 279 11.44 -20.28 -14.59
N VAL A 280 10.18 -20.22 -15.04
CA VAL A 280 9.04 -20.79 -14.31
C VAL A 280 8.44 -21.94 -15.10
N ARG A 281 8.20 -23.09 -14.45
CA ARG A 281 7.52 -24.24 -15.06
C ARG A 281 6.12 -23.81 -15.53
N PRO A 282 5.79 -23.93 -16.83
CA PRO A 282 4.46 -23.59 -17.33
C PRO A 282 3.37 -24.35 -16.56
N GLY A 283 2.36 -23.62 -16.08
CA GLY A 283 1.27 -24.19 -15.28
C GLY A 283 1.61 -24.53 -13.82
N SER A 284 2.76 -24.11 -13.29
CA SER A 284 3.13 -24.33 -11.88
C SER A 284 2.79 -23.18 -10.93
N ILE A 285 2.33 -22.04 -11.44
CA ILE A 285 1.95 -20.88 -10.61
C ILE A 285 0.66 -21.23 -9.87
N ILE A 286 0.74 -21.26 -8.53
CA ILE A 286 -0.36 -21.60 -7.62
C ILE A 286 -0.21 -20.70 -6.38
N ASN A 287 -1.27 -19.98 -5.98
CA ASN A 287 -1.27 -19.12 -4.79
C ASN A 287 -0.15 -18.04 -4.75
N GLY A 288 0.39 -17.64 -5.89
CA GLY A 288 1.54 -16.74 -5.96
C GLY A 288 2.89 -17.40 -5.63
N THR A 289 2.98 -18.73 -5.51
CA THR A 289 4.24 -19.49 -5.57
C THR A 289 4.31 -20.29 -6.87
N PHE A 290 5.48 -20.87 -7.19
CA PHE A 290 5.67 -21.62 -8.44
C PHE A 290 6.82 -22.63 -8.37
N ILE A 291 7.08 -23.32 -9.49
CA ILE A 291 8.22 -24.23 -9.65
C ILE A 291 9.26 -23.58 -10.56
N SER A 292 10.42 -23.25 -9.99
CA SER A 292 11.61 -22.86 -10.74
C SER A 292 12.08 -23.97 -11.70
N GLN A 293 12.49 -23.58 -12.91
CA GLN A 293 13.17 -24.41 -13.92
C GLN A 293 14.53 -23.81 -14.29
N GLY A 294 15.30 -23.49 -13.25
CA GLY A 294 16.52 -22.74 -13.35
C GLY A 294 16.30 -21.26 -13.62
N TRP A 295 17.41 -20.59 -13.88
CA TRP A 295 17.48 -19.15 -14.07
C TRP A 295 18.63 -18.84 -15.02
N THR A 296 18.59 -17.65 -15.60
CA THR A 296 19.67 -17.05 -16.38
C THR A 296 20.18 -15.83 -15.63
N ALA A 297 21.49 -15.59 -15.63
CA ALA A 297 22.08 -14.33 -15.17
C ALA A 297 23.09 -13.84 -16.21
N ALA A 298 23.10 -12.53 -16.48
CA ALA A 298 24.02 -11.89 -17.42
C ALA A 298 24.59 -10.59 -16.84
N THR A 299 25.85 -10.29 -17.18
CA THR A 299 26.58 -9.13 -16.69
C THR A 299 27.05 -8.25 -17.84
N TRP A 300 27.05 -6.94 -17.63
CA TRP A 300 27.56 -5.93 -18.55
C TRP A 300 28.46 -4.95 -17.82
N THR A 301 29.46 -4.43 -18.53
CA THR A 301 30.41 -3.43 -18.07
C THR A 301 30.41 -2.21 -19.02
N ALA A 302 30.37 -1.01 -18.45
CA ALA A 302 30.68 0.25 -19.11
C ALA A 302 31.84 0.97 -18.37
N PRO A 303 32.67 1.78 -19.05
CA PRO A 303 33.65 2.62 -18.37
C PRO A 303 32.95 3.75 -17.62
N HIS A 304 33.37 4.04 -16.38
CA HIS A 304 32.84 5.19 -15.63
C HIS A 304 33.21 6.53 -16.30
N ALA A 305 34.39 6.59 -16.90
CA ALA A 305 34.88 7.74 -17.64
C ALA A 305 34.31 7.72 -19.07
N ASN A 306 33.35 8.62 -19.33
CA ASN A 306 32.66 8.79 -20.61
C ASN A 306 32.00 7.49 -21.15
N PRO A 307 30.99 6.95 -20.45
CA PRO A 307 30.26 5.76 -20.88
C PRO A 307 29.62 5.91 -22.26
N TRP A 308 29.12 7.10 -22.62
CA TRP A 308 28.48 7.38 -23.92
C TRP A 308 29.35 7.06 -25.15
N LYS A 309 30.68 7.21 -25.04
CA LYS A 309 31.61 6.94 -26.15
C LYS A 309 31.82 5.44 -26.40
N HIS A 310 31.65 4.61 -25.38
CA HIS A 310 32.04 3.20 -25.40
C HIS A 310 30.87 2.22 -25.23
N GLY A 311 29.75 2.69 -24.68
CA GLY A 311 28.55 1.90 -24.45
C GLY A 311 28.74 0.79 -23.41
N TRP A 312 27.80 -0.15 -23.41
CA TRP A 312 27.85 -1.37 -22.61
C TRP A 312 28.48 -2.51 -23.40
N ARG A 313 29.48 -3.17 -22.80
CA ARG A 313 29.95 -4.50 -23.22
C ARG A 313 29.25 -5.55 -22.38
N GLN A 314 28.70 -6.60 -23.00
CA GLN A 314 28.28 -7.79 -22.26
C GLN A 314 29.53 -8.61 -21.88
N ASP A 315 29.67 -8.96 -20.61
CA ASP A 315 30.82 -9.69 -20.07
C ASP A 315 30.57 -11.19 -20.04
N CYS A 316 29.42 -11.61 -19.52
CA CYS A 316 29.04 -13.02 -19.43
C CYS A 316 27.51 -13.21 -19.52
N LYS A 317 27.10 -14.46 -19.74
CA LYS A 317 25.74 -14.98 -19.57
C LYS A 317 25.85 -16.45 -19.16
N ILE A 318 25.18 -16.82 -18.08
CA ILE A 318 25.15 -18.17 -17.53
C ILE A 318 23.71 -18.62 -17.28
N THR A 319 23.46 -19.92 -17.32
CA THR A 319 22.27 -20.55 -16.74
C THR A 319 22.59 -21.22 -15.40
N ALA A 320 21.58 -21.57 -14.62
CA ALA A 320 21.76 -22.39 -13.41
C ALA A 320 22.53 -23.71 -13.69
N SER A 321 22.23 -24.34 -14.84
CA SER A 321 22.87 -25.57 -15.33
C SER A 321 24.31 -25.42 -15.81
N ASP A 322 24.80 -24.19 -16.03
CA ASP A 322 26.21 -23.93 -16.33
C ASP A 322 27.12 -24.05 -15.08
N ILE A 323 26.54 -23.98 -13.88
CA ILE A 323 27.29 -23.71 -12.65
C ILE A 323 27.84 -25.00 -12.05
N SER A 324 29.16 -25.16 -12.17
CA SER A 324 29.88 -26.23 -11.49
C SER A 324 29.89 -26.05 -9.96
N VAL A 325 29.65 -27.15 -9.24
CA VAL A 325 29.80 -27.28 -7.80
C VAL A 325 31.01 -28.18 -7.53
N ASP A 326 31.74 -27.90 -6.46
CA ASP A 326 32.96 -28.61 -6.05
C ASP A 326 32.69 -29.26 -4.69
N ASP A 327 32.26 -30.52 -4.73
CA ASP A 327 31.79 -31.32 -3.58
C ASP A 327 32.85 -31.49 -2.46
N SER A 328 34.10 -31.05 -2.68
CA SER A 328 35.15 -31.03 -1.65
C SER A 328 34.97 -29.92 -0.60
N LYS A 329 34.04 -28.98 -0.79
CA LYS A 329 33.79 -27.84 0.10
C LYS A 329 32.62 -28.05 1.06
N MET A 330 32.93 -28.13 2.35
CA MET A 330 31.98 -28.28 3.47
C MET A 330 30.78 -27.32 3.42
N ASN A 331 30.95 -26.06 3.03
CA ASN A 331 29.85 -25.08 3.01
C ASN A 331 28.74 -25.42 1.99
N PHE A 332 28.99 -26.30 1.01
CA PHE A 332 27.96 -26.76 0.08
C PHE A 332 27.03 -27.81 0.69
N GLU A 333 27.37 -28.41 1.84
CA GLU A 333 26.44 -29.25 2.61
C GLU A 333 25.23 -28.45 3.16
N LEU A 334 25.33 -27.12 3.23
CA LEU A 334 24.25 -26.21 3.60
C LEU A 334 23.16 -26.10 2.52
N LEU A 335 23.43 -26.51 1.27
CA LEU A 335 22.45 -26.44 0.19
C LEU A 335 21.28 -27.41 0.45
N PRO A 336 20.02 -26.98 0.21
CA PRO A 336 18.86 -27.82 0.44
C PRO A 336 18.89 -29.05 -0.49
N LYS A 337 18.65 -30.22 0.12
CA LYS A 337 18.61 -31.51 -0.58
C LYS A 337 17.22 -31.71 -1.15
N LEU A 338 17.06 -31.34 -2.43
CA LEU A 338 15.79 -31.33 -3.14
C LEU A 338 15.60 -32.66 -3.89
N PHE A 339 14.38 -33.18 -3.85
CA PHE A 339 13.98 -34.44 -4.47
C PHE A 339 12.74 -34.24 -5.35
N ASP A 340 12.49 -35.14 -6.29
CA ASP A 340 11.22 -35.20 -7.04
C ASP A 340 10.15 -36.03 -6.31
N ASP A 341 8.96 -36.09 -6.91
CA ASP A 341 7.80 -36.82 -6.38
C ASP A 341 8.01 -38.35 -6.30
N GLN A 342 9.12 -38.86 -6.84
CA GLN A 342 9.54 -40.27 -6.80
C GLN A 342 10.72 -40.52 -5.84
N GLY A 343 11.26 -39.46 -5.20
CA GLY A 343 12.40 -39.53 -4.30
C GLY A 343 13.77 -39.44 -4.99
N THR A 344 13.83 -39.07 -6.27
CA THR A 344 15.08 -38.85 -7.02
C THR A 344 15.69 -37.50 -6.66
N PRO A 345 17.00 -37.38 -6.39
CA PRO A 345 17.65 -36.08 -6.20
C PRO A 345 17.51 -35.17 -7.44
N GLN A 346 17.13 -33.91 -7.24
CA GLN A 346 17.05 -32.90 -8.31
C GLN A 346 18.30 -31.99 -8.33
N PRO A 347 18.61 -31.32 -9.46
CA PRO A 347 19.66 -30.31 -9.52
C PRO A 347 19.28 -29.08 -8.66
N THR A 348 19.80 -29.00 -7.42
CA THR A 348 19.39 -27.98 -6.44
C THR A 348 19.48 -26.55 -6.98
N LEU A 349 20.56 -26.18 -7.69
CA LEU A 349 20.74 -24.84 -8.24
C LEU A 349 19.70 -24.46 -9.32
N GLU A 350 19.13 -25.45 -10.02
CA GLU A 350 18.05 -25.21 -10.98
C GLU A 350 16.69 -25.12 -10.28
N ARG A 351 16.45 -25.95 -9.25
CA ARG A 351 15.16 -26.02 -8.58
C ARG A 351 14.92 -24.90 -7.56
N LEU A 352 15.98 -24.23 -7.08
CA LEU A 352 15.90 -23.04 -6.22
C LEU A 352 15.24 -21.84 -6.92
N HIS A 353 14.54 -21.03 -6.15
CA HIS A 353 14.10 -19.69 -6.54
C HIS A 353 15.26 -18.71 -6.30
N VAL A 354 15.80 -18.10 -7.34
CA VAL A 354 17.03 -17.27 -7.26
C VAL A 354 16.77 -15.85 -7.78
N GLY A 355 17.23 -14.86 -7.02
CA GLY A 355 17.12 -13.43 -7.35
C GLY A 355 17.91 -12.55 -6.39
N HIS A 356 17.50 -11.30 -6.22
CA HIS A 356 18.20 -10.23 -5.48
C HIS A 356 19.72 -10.29 -5.72
N PRO A 357 20.17 -10.09 -6.98
CA PRO A 357 21.60 -10.07 -7.29
C PRO A 357 22.28 -8.92 -6.55
N THR A 358 23.52 -9.12 -6.12
CA THR A 358 24.36 -8.06 -5.57
C THR A 358 25.80 -8.24 -6.05
N LEU A 359 26.31 -7.20 -6.70
CA LEU A 359 27.67 -7.18 -7.27
C LEU A 359 28.74 -7.08 -6.18
N SER A 360 29.87 -7.77 -6.35
CA SER A 360 31.04 -7.59 -5.49
C SER A 360 31.77 -6.29 -5.85
N LEU A 361 31.95 -5.39 -4.88
CA LEU A 361 32.68 -4.13 -5.07
C LEU A 361 34.20 -4.33 -5.28
N HIS A 362 34.74 -5.47 -4.85
CA HIS A 362 36.17 -5.81 -5.01
C HIS A 362 36.45 -6.76 -6.19
N SER A 363 35.50 -7.60 -6.60
CA SER A 363 35.75 -8.67 -7.58
C SER A 363 34.84 -8.57 -8.80
N ASP A 364 35.44 -8.20 -9.93
CA ASP A 364 34.81 -8.03 -11.25
C ASP A 364 33.95 -9.21 -11.73
N ASP A 365 34.21 -10.41 -11.22
CA ASP A 365 33.68 -11.69 -11.70
C ASP A 365 32.71 -12.36 -10.70
N ILE A 366 32.47 -11.77 -9.51
CA ILE A 366 31.67 -12.39 -8.43
C ILE A 366 30.34 -11.65 -8.21
N VAL A 367 29.26 -12.42 -8.15
CA VAL A 367 27.92 -11.98 -7.76
C VAL A 367 27.45 -12.82 -6.58
N CYS A 368 26.74 -12.19 -5.64
CA CYS A 368 25.96 -12.89 -4.62
C CYS A 368 24.46 -12.84 -4.98
N PHE A 369 23.76 -13.96 -4.86
CA PHE A 369 22.31 -14.05 -5.11
C PHE A 369 21.59 -14.57 -3.87
N MET A 370 20.37 -14.11 -3.62
CA MET A 370 19.45 -14.75 -2.67
C MET A 370 18.83 -15.97 -3.34
N ALA A 371 18.74 -17.07 -2.59
CA ALA A 371 18.06 -18.29 -3.00
C ALA A 371 17.11 -18.79 -1.90
N LYS A 372 15.94 -19.30 -2.28
CA LYS A 372 14.96 -19.97 -1.40
C LYS A 372 14.38 -21.24 -2.07
N VAL A 373 13.79 -22.17 -1.30
CA VAL A 373 13.22 -23.42 -1.86
C VAL A 373 11.85 -23.15 -2.48
N ASP A 374 10.91 -22.57 -1.73
CA ASP A 374 9.82 -21.74 -2.22
C ASP A 374 10.20 -20.26 -2.02
N GLN A 375 9.76 -19.36 -2.91
CA GLN A 375 10.06 -17.93 -2.75
C GLN A 375 9.44 -17.29 -1.50
N LEU A 376 8.43 -17.91 -0.90
CA LEU A 376 7.79 -17.45 0.35
C LEU A 376 8.39 -18.08 1.63
N ASP A 377 9.38 -18.96 1.55
CA ASP A 377 10.02 -19.55 2.74
C ASP A 377 10.73 -18.48 3.58
N ASP A 378 10.76 -18.66 4.91
CA ASP A 378 11.56 -17.85 5.82
C ASP A 378 13.05 -18.26 5.82
N ASP A 379 13.34 -19.52 5.47
CA ASP A 379 14.69 -20.03 5.23
C ASP A 379 15.24 -19.53 3.88
N ALA A 380 16.47 -18.99 3.86
CA ALA A 380 17.16 -18.61 2.65
C ALA A 380 18.66 -18.87 2.68
N TRP A 381 19.28 -18.80 1.51
CA TRP A 381 20.72 -18.89 1.32
C TRP A 381 21.23 -17.72 0.48
N VAL A 382 22.47 -17.31 0.71
CA VAL A 382 23.22 -16.44 -0.19
C VAL A 382 24.24 -17.29 -0.94
N LEU A 383 24.11 -17.31 -2.26
CA LEU A 383 24.97 -18.04 -3.19
C LEU A 383 26.02 -17.09 -3.77
N ALA A 384 27.30 -17.27 -3.41
CA ALA A 384 28.40 -16.54 -4.04
C ALA A 384 28.83 -17.30 -5.30
N VAL A 385 28.57 -16.73 -6.49
CA VAL A 385 28.87 -17.34 -7.79
C VAL A 385 29.98 -16.57 -8.50
N ASP A 386 30.96 -17.30 -9.02
CA ASP A 386 31.94 -16.79 -9.98
C ASP A 386 31.37 -16.94 -11.39
N MET A 387 30.93 -15.81 -11.95
CA MET A 387 30.20 -15.71 -13.21
C MET A 387 31.06 -16.10 -14.41
N LYS A 388 32.38 -15.90 -14.32
CA LYS A 388 33.33 -16.08 -15.42
C LYS A 388 33.86 -17.50 -15.50
N ASN A 389 34.17 -18.09 -14.35
CA ASN A 389 34.63 -19.47 -14.25
C ASN A 389 33.48 -20.46 -14.02
N LYS A 390 32.22 -20.01 -14.21
CA LYS A 390 30.96 -20.77 -14.14
C LYS A 390 30.92 -21.74 -12.95
N ARG A 391 31.11 -21.22 -11.73
CA ARG A 391 31.21 -22.04 -10.52
C ARG A 391 30.59 -21.39 -9.30
N LEU A 392 30.03 -22.24 -8.43
CA LEU A 392 29.67 -21.83 -7.08
C LEU A 392 30.96 -21.65 -6.28
N LYS A 393 31.16 -20.47 -5.70
CA LYS A 393 32.36 -20.15 -4.93
C LYS A 393 32.17 -20.56 -3.46
N ASP A 394 31.05 -20.18 -2.87
CA ASP A 394 30.72 -20.37 -1.46
C ASP A 394 29.20 -20.21 -1.22
N VAL A 395 28.69 -20.68 -0.08
CA VAL A 395 27.27 -20.61 0.33
C VAL A 395 27.18 -20.22 1.81
N ALA A 396 26.18 -19.42 2.17
CA ALA A 396 25.81 -19.16 3.56
C ALA A 396 24.29 -19.22 3.72
N GLU A 397 23.82 -19.66 4.89
CA GLU A 397 22.44 -19.46 5.35
C GLU A 397 22.17 -17.97 5.64
N PHE A 398 20.94 -17.53 5.43
CA PHE A 398 20.46 -16.18 5.69
C PHE A 398 19.03 -16.25 6.23
N GLY A 399 18.80 -15.76 7.45
CA GLY A 399 17.46 -15.59 8.00
C GLY A 399 16.69 -14.58 7.16
N ALA A 400 15.65 -15.05 6.46
CA ALA A 400 14.81 -14.24 5.59
C ALA A 400 13.39 -14.05 6.16
N GLU A 401 13.18 -14.34 7.44
CA GLU A 401 11.96 -14.04 8.21
C GLU A 401 11.62 -12.53 8.12
N ARG A 402 12.68 -11.70 8.08
CA ARG A 402 12.57 -10.24 7.93
C ARG A 402 12.22 -9.81 6.49
N THR A 403 12.21 -10.73 5.51
CA THR A 403 12.17 -10.45 4.06
C THR A 403 11.00 -11.13 3.35
N LEU A 404 10.02 -10.31 2.94
CA LEU A 404 8.90 -10.75 2.10
C LEU A 404 9.39 -11.19 0.71
N GLY A 405 9.17 -12.45 0.36
CA GLY A 405 9.51 -13.02 -0.95
C GLY A 405 11.03 -13.09 -1.19
N ILE A 406 11.44 -12.93 -2.45
CA ILE A 406 12.80 -12.51 -2.81
C ILE A 406 12.82 -10.98 -2.85
N GLY A 407 13.03 -10.37 -1.68
CA GLY A 407 13.06 -8.92 -1.51
C GLY A 407 14.46 -8.32 -1.63
N TYR A 408 14.52 -6.99 -1.77
CA TYR A 408 15.76 -6.23 -1.57
C TYR A 408 16.07 -6.22 -0.06
N ALA A 409 17.06 -7.03 0.37
CA ALA A 409 17.32 -7.31 1.80
C ALA A 409 18.72 -6.90 2.27
N TYR A 410 19.70 -6.93 1.37
CA TYR A 410 21.09 -6.53 1.66
C TYR A 410 21.69 -5.74 0.50
N MET A 411 22.75 -4.98 0.77
CA MET A 411 23.52 -4.23 -0.22
C MET A 411 25.02 -4.47 -0.07
N SER A 412 25.78 -4.27 -1.14
CA SER A 412 27.25 -4.28 -1.10
C SER A 412 27.80 -3.04 -0.39
N SER A 413 28.78 -3.20 0.52
CA SER A 413 29.45 -2.09 1.20
C SER A 413 30.95 -2.36 1.42
N ASN A 414 31.77 -1.30 1.32
CA ASN A 414 33.21 -1.34 1.61
C ASN A 414 33.54 -0.96 3.08
N ILE A 415 32.52 -0.76 3.93
CA ILE A 415 32.67 -0.29 5.32
C ILE A 415 33.68 -1.12 6.14
N SER A 416 33.84 -2.41 5.80
CA SER A 416 34.73 -3.35 6.48
C SER A 416 36.22 -3.09 6.30
N ASP A 417 36.66 -2.43 5.21
CA ASP A 417 38.07 -2.04 5.02
C ASP A 417 38.51 -0.95 6.02
N TYR A 418 37.55 -0.19 6.55
CA TYR A 418 37.79 0.94 7.46
C TYR A 418 37.67 0.57 8.95
N LEU A 419 37.17 -0.63 9.26
CA LEU A 419 37.03 -1.12 10.63
C LEU A 419 38.35 -1.73 11.15
N ARG A 420 38.78 -1.30 12.35
CA ARG A 420 40.06 -1.68 12.94
C ARG A 420 40.18 -3.20 13.16
N LYS A 421 41.25 -3.79 12.60
CA LYS A 421 41.79 -5.10 13.03
C LYS A 421 42.12 -5.06 14.52
N ALA A 422 41.46 -5.90 15.31
CA ALA A 422 41.80 -6.07 16.72
C ALA A 422 43.28 -6.49 16.87
N PRO A 423 44.05 -5.88 17.81
CA PRO A 423 45.43 -6.30 18.05
C PRO A 423 45.48 -7.77 18.45
N GLY A 424 46.09 -8.61 17.60
CA GLY A 424 46.17 -10.05 17.84
C GLY A 424 46.93 -10.34 19.13
N ILE A 425 46.24 -10.89 20.14
CA ILE A 425 46.86 -11.34 21.38
C ILE A 425 47.88 -12.42 21.03
N LYS A 426 49.18 -12.13 21.22
CA LYS A 426 50.27 -13.11 21.09
C LYS A 426 50.28 -14.08 22.28
N GLY A 427 49.17 -14.79 22.48
CA GLY A 427 49.02 -15.88 23.43
C GLY A 427 49.19 -17.22 22.71
N SER A 428 50.25 -17.95 23.02
CA SER A 428 50.54 -19.24 22.40
C SER A 428 49.66 -20.36 22.96
N LEU A 429 48.42 -20.45 22.48
CA LEU A 429 47.55 -21.60 22.74
C LEU A 429 47.83 -22.72 21.72
N LYS A 430 48.27 -23.87 22.24
CA LYS A 430 48.60 -25.06 21.44
C LYS A 430 47.33 -25.66 20.84
N ARG A 431 47.46 -26.38 19.73
CA ARG A 431 46.41 -27.31 19.25
C ARG A 431 46.03 -28.27 20.38
N GLN A 432 44.77 -28.23 20.80
CA GLN A 432 44.04 -29.38 21.30
C GLN A 432 42.88 -29.62 20.35
N GLY A 433 42.73 -30.86 19.86
CA GLY A 433 41.58 -31.25 19.06
C GLY A 433 40.39 -31.48 19.98
N VAL A 434 39.23 -30.91 19.64
CA VAL A 434 37.96 -31.20 20.30
C VAL A 434 37.10 -31.98 19.32
N VAL A 435 36.67 -33.18 19.74
CA VAL A 435 35.73 -34.01 18.97
C VAL A 435 34.33 -33.46 19.19
N LEU A 436 33.63 -33.06 18.12
CA LEU A 436 32.23 -32.69 18.17
C LEU A 436 31.35 -33.95 18.07
N THR A 437 30.88 -34.45 19.21
CA THR A 437 29.85 -35.49 19.26
C THR A 437 28.47 -34.88 18.96
N VAL A 438 27.86 -35.26 17.84
CA VAL A 438 26.54 -34.79 17.41
C VAL A 438 25.41 -35.50 18.17
N PRO A 439 24.49 -34.79 18.85
CA PRO A 439 23.26 -35.37 19.38
C PRO A 439 22.19 -35.49 18.29
N SER A 440 21.92 -36.71 17.81
CA SER A 440 20.88 -36.94 16.80
C SER A 440 19.49 -37.14 17.43
N HIS A 441 18.58 -36.16 17.29
CA HIS A 441 17.18 -36.31 17.72
C HIS A 441 16.29 -36.84 16.58
N LYS A 442 16.12 -38.16 16.53
CA LYS A 442 15.04 -38.79 15.75
C LYS A 442 13.70 -38.60 16.45
N LYS A 443 12.64 -38.27 15.69
CA LYS A 443 11.25 -38.35 16.16
C LYS A 443 10.88 -39.81 16.45
N GLN A 444 10.17 -40.07 17.55
CA GLN A 444 9.47 -41.34 17.75
C GLN A 444 8.17 -41.09 18.51
N THR A 445 7.06 -41.63 18.00
CA THR A 445 5.70 -41.47 18.53
C THR A 445 5.29 -42.66 19.38
N CYS A 446 4.63 -42.39 20.52
CA CYS A 446 3.71 -43.34 21.14
C CYS A 446 2.66 -42.58 22.00
N VAL A 447 1.55 -43.25 22.30
CA VAL A 447 0.38 -42.72 23.03
C VAL A 447 0.14 -43.62 24.25
N VAL A 448 -0.36 -43.07 25.37
CA VAL A 448 -1.38 -43.66 26.29
C VAL A 448 -1.49 -42.84 27.60
N TYR A 449 -2.69 -42.79 28.19
CA TYR A 449 -3.10 -42.10 29.44
C TYR A 449 -3.06 -43.09 30.66
N PRO A 450 -3.56 -42.76 31.89
CA PRO A 450 -2.99 -41.80 32.86
C PRO A 450 -2.94 -42.35 34.33
N SER A 451 -2.78 -41.45 35.31
CA SER A 451 -3.21 -41.52 36.73
C SER A 451 -2.17 -41.70 37.88
N PRO A 452 -2.46 -41.22 39.12
CA PRO A 452 -1.49 -41.01 40.23
C PRO A 452 -1.88 -41.86 41.49
N PRO A 453 -1.64 -41.51 42.79
CA PRO A 453 -0.78 -40.48 43.45
C PRO A 453 0.05 -41.01 44.66
N SER A 454 0.73 -40.13 45.43
CA SER A 454 0.80 -40.16 46.92
C SER A 454 1.60 -38.97 47.51
N TRP A 455 1.73 -38.86 48.84
CA TRP A 455 1.92 -37.62 49.62
C TRP A 455 3.10 -37.62 50.63
N LYS A 456 3.34 -36.42 51.20
CA LYS A 456 4.21 -36.02 52.35
C LYS A 456 5.65 -35.67 51.97
N GLY A 457 6.31 -34.65 52.54
CA GLY A 457 6.00 -33.72 53.66
C GLY A 457 7.33 -33.40 54.38
N GLY A 458 7.54 -32.32 55.14
CA GLY A 458 6.74 -31.13 55.52
C GLY A 458 7.59 -30.28 56.49
N ASP A 459 7.07 -29.13 56.96
CA ASP A 459 7.49 -28.43 58.20
C ASP A 459 8.95 -27.87 58.31
N GLN A 460 9.27 -26.75 58.98
CA GLN A 460 8.44 -25.71 59.64
C GLN A 460 9.27 -24.44 59.96
N GLN A 461 8.57 -23.38 60.40
CA GLN A 461 9.00 -22.38 61.42
C GLN A 461 10.11 -21.34 61.09
N ASP A 462 10.08 -20.10 61.60
CA ASP A 462 8.97 -19.40 62.29
C ASP A 462 9.05 -17.86 62.30
N SER A 463 7.89 -17.20 62.16
CA SER A 463 7.44 -15.96 62.86
C SER A 463 8.27 -14.64 62.72
N ARG A 464 7.74 -13.40 62.83
CA ARG A 464 6.69 -12.80 63.69
C ARG A 464 5.97 -11.63 62.95
N ILE A 465 4.63 -11.52 62.98
CA ILE A 465 3.74 -10.99 64.05
C ILE A 465 3.89 -9.46 64.24
N SER A 466 2.85 -8.62 64.39
CA SER A 466 1.37 -8.68 64.11
C SER A 466 0.78 -7.27 64.42
N THR A 467 -0.51 -6.90 64.33
CA THR A 467 -1.78 -7.55 63.87
C THR A 467 -2.52 -6.50 62.98
N SER A 468 -3.78 -6.01 63.04
CA SER A 468 -5.13 -6.30 63.62
C SER A 468 -6.09 -5.22 63.04
N ASP A 469 -7.42 -5.35 62.87
CA ASP A 469 -8.43 -6.44 62.73
C ASP A 469 -9.65 -5.75 62.03
N GLY A 470 -10.65 -6.40 61.41
CA GLY A 470 -10.92 -7.82 61.18
C GLY A 470 -12.30 -8.00 60.48
N GLU A 471 -12.73 -9.27 60.32
CA GLU A 471 -14.14 -9.77 60.25
C GLU A 471 -15.07 -9.28 59.10
N ASP A 472 -15.87 -10.10 58.41
CA ASP A 472 -16.08 -11.57 58.30
C ASP A 472 -16.58 -11.90 56.86
N LYS A 473 -16.53 -13.08 56.22
CA LYS A 473 -16.27 -14.52 56.51
C LYS A 473 -17.52 -15.42 56.36
N MET A 474 -17.29 -16.68 55.99
CA MET A 474 -18.18 -17.87 55.86
C MET A 474 -18.85 -18.11 54.50
N ASP A 475 -19.02 -19.35 54.01
CA ASP A 475 -18.24 -20.61 54.17
C ASP A 475 -18.70 -21.67 53.11
N LEU A 476 -18.03 -22.84 53.10
CA LEU A 476 -18.40 -24.23 52.68
C LEU A 476 -19.80 -24.54 52.04
N ASP A 477 -20.03 -25.59 51.23
CA ASP A 477 -19.28 -26.86 51.05
C ASP A 477 -19.56 -27.67 49.74
N LEU A 478 -18.71 -28.70 49.55
CA LEU A 478 -18.74 -29.96 48.78
C LEU A 478 -19.97 -30.56 48.00
N CYS A 479 -19.60 -31.44 47.03
CA CYS A 479 -20.23 -32.72 46.61
C CYS A 479 -21.36 -32.83 45.55
N LEU A 480 -20.94 -33.13 44.31
CA LEU A 480 -21.34 -34.28 43.44
C LEU A 480 -22.78 -34.87 43.48
N ALA A 481 -23.56 -34.68 42.41
CA ALA A 481 -24.60 -35.62 41.91
C ALA A 481 -24.99 -35.37 40.43
N VAL A 482 -25.55 -36.37 39.73
CA VAL A 482 -25.90 -36.41 38.28
C VAL A 482 -27.03 -37.45 38.05
N PRO A 483 -27.97 -37.36 37.08
CA PRO A 483 -28.56 -36.24 36.30
C PRO A 483 -30.08 -36.07 36.71
N PRO A 484 -31.13 -35.71 35.90
CA PRO A 484 -31.42 -35.88 34.45
C PRO A 484 -31.76 -34.58 33.66
N MET A 485 -32.20 -34.73 32.41
CA MET A 485 -32.44 -33.67 31.41
C MET A 485 -33.45 -32.57 31.80
N GLY A 486 -33.12 -31.33 31.43
CA GLY A 486 -34.02 -30.16 31.33
C GLY A 486 -33.42 -29.12 30.38
N THR A 487 -34.26 -28.37 29.65
CA THR A 487 -33.83 -27.40 28.62
C THR A 487 -33.58 -26.00 29.19
N GLY A 488 -32.49 -25.35 28.77
CA GLY A 488 -32.22 -23.92 29.00
C GLY A 488 -31.10 -23.43 28.09
N ASP A 489 -31.19 -22.18 27.63
CA ASP A 489 -30.16 -21.53 26.81
C ASP A 489 -29.03 -20.98 27.68
N GLU A 490 -27.77 -21.13 27.22
CA GLU A 490 -26.63 -20.36 27.72
C GLU A 490 -25.98 -19.60 26.57
N SER A 491 -26.35 -18.32 26.45
CA SER A 491 -25.61 -17.33 25.67
C SER A 491 -25.05 -16.26 26.61
N ASP A 492 -23.80 -16.42 27.05
CA ASP A 492 -22.96 -15.31 27.48
C ASP A 492 -21.49 -15.74 27.46
N GLY A 493 -20.64 -14.94 26.81
CA GLY A 493 -19.25 -15.32 26.52
C GLY A 493 -18.46 -14.33 25.65
N TRP A 494 -18.83 -13.05 25.70
CA TRP A 494 -18.21 -11.98 24.91
C TRP A 494 -17.51 -10.97 25.82
N SER A 495 -16.17 -10.95 25.85
CA SER A 495 -15.38 -9.90 26.50
C SER A 495 -13.93 -9.81 25.98
N ASP A 496 -13.33 -8.63 26.12
CA ASP A 496 -11.89 -8.29 26.17
C ASP A 496 -10.95 -8.59 24.98
N TRP A 497 -11.17 -9.60 24.13
CA TRP A 497 -10.22 -9.94 23.05
C TRP A 497 -10.64 -9.48 21.65
N GLU A 498 -11.93 -9.54 21.30
CA GLU A 498 -12.40 -9.31 19.92
C GLU A 498 -12.41 -7.81 19.52
N GLU A 499 -12.71 -6.92 20.47
CA GLU A 499 -12.84 -5.45 20.28
C GLU A 499 -11.54 -4.76 19.78
N LYS A 500 -10.40 -5.46 19.81
CA LYS A 500 -9.08 -4.93 19.45
C LYS A 500 -8.64 -5.22 17.99
N THR A 501 -9.51 -5.80 17.17
CA THR A 501 -9.16 -6.28 15.81
C THR A 501 -9.94 -5.60 14.69
N ILE A 502 -11.12 -5.06 15.00
CA ILE A 502 -11.95 -4.24 14.10
C ILE A 502 -11.69 -2.76 14.44
N MET A 503 -11.84 -1.84 13.49
CA MET A 503 -11.77 -0.40 13.81
C MET A 503 -12.97 0.00 14.70
N ASP A 504 -12.70 0.74 15.78
CA ASP A 504 -13.70 1.20 16.76
C ASP A 504 -14.87 1.97 16.11
N GLU A 505 -14.60 2.70 15.02
CA GLU A 505 -15.60 3.40 14.22
C GLU A 505 -16.50 2.45 13.41
N SER A 506 -15.96 1.33 12.91
CA SER A 506 -16.73 0.32 12.16
C SER A 506 -17.65 -0.54 13.06
N LEU A 507 -17.45 -0.51 14.39
CA LEU A 507 -18.35 -1.10 15.39
C LEU A 507 -19.47 -0.15 15.86
N ARG A 508 -19.41 1.13 15.47
CA ARG A 508 -20.33 2.18 15.95
C ARG A 508 -21.11 2.79 14.78
N PRO A 509 -22.14 2.09 14.26
CA PRO A 509 -23.01 2.66 13.24
C PRO A 509 -23.64 3.97 13.73
N PRO A 510 -23.66 5.04 12.91
CA PRO A 510 -24.20 6.34 13.31
C PRO A 510 -25.69 6.26 13.67
N THR A 511 -26.08 6.91 14.76
CA THR A 511 -27.48 6.95 15.23
C THR A 511 -28.36 7.75 14.28
N HIS A 512 -29.09 7.06 13.41
CA HIS A 512 -30.09 7.66 12.54
C HIS A 512 -31.21 8.35 13.33
N VAL A 513 -31.27 9.68 13.28
CA VAL A 513 -32.55 10.38 13.31
C VAL A 513 -33.19 10.14 11.95
N ALA A 514 -34.33 9.45 11.91
CA ALA A 514 -35.05 9.17 10.67
C ALA A 514 -35.74 10.44 10.13
N THR A 515 -35.01 11.27 9.41
CA THR A 515 -35.58 12.35 8.59
C THR A 515 -36.53 11.73 7.55
N ALA A 516 -37.81 12.07 7.66
CA ALA A 516 -38.89 11.38 6.95
C ALA A 516 -38.97 11.76 5.46
N ALA A 517 -38.01 11.27 4.66
CA ALA A 517 -38.12 11.25 3.20
C ALA A 517 -39.33 10.39 2.79
N MET A 518 -40.43 11.04 2.39
CA MET A 518 -41.72 10.39 2.11
C MET A 518 -41.70 9.47 0.88
N THR A 519 -40.61 9.48 0.12
CA THR A 519 -40.30 8.61 -1.02
C THR A 519 -38.82 8.28 -0.99
N THR A 520 -38.44 7.03 -1.24
CA THR A 520 -37.03 6.65 -1.44
C THR A 520 -36.45 7.34 -2.68
N PRO A 521 -35.16 7.76 -2.67
CA PRO A 521 -34.52 8.31 -3.85
C PRO A 521 -34.20 7.20 -4.88
N PRO A 522 -34.25 7.48 -6.19
CA PRO A 522 -34.07 6.47 -7.25
C PRO A 522 -32.60 6.05 -7.47
N TRP A 523 -31.70 6.51 -6.61
CA TRP A 523 -30.33 6.02 -6.45
C TRP A 523 -29.79 6.55 -5.12
N VAL A 524 -28.74 5.91 -4.61
CA VAL A 524 -28.03 6.28 -3.38
C VAL A 524 -26.52 6.15 -3.57
N LEU A 525 -25.75 6.80 -2.70
CA LEU A 525 -24.36 6.43 -2.43
C LEU A 525 -24.34 5.46 -1.24
N LEU A 526 -23.62 4.36 -1.35
CA LEU A 526 -23.36 3.42 -0.26
C LEU A 526 -21.90 3.57 0.16
N GLU A 527 -21.62 3.63 1.47
CA GLU A 527 -20.25 3.49 1.99
C GLU A 527 -19.68 2.13 1.56
N CYS A 528 -18.45 2.10 1.06
CA CYS A 528 -17.83 0.87 0.55
C CYS A 528 -17.57 -0.14 1.66
N ASP A 529 -17.11 0.30 2.83
CA ASP A 529 -16.84 -0.57 3.98
C ASP A 529 -18.02 -0.54 4.95
N ALA A 530 -18.76 -1.65 5.06
CA ALA A 530 -19.97 -1.71 5.87
C ALA A 530 -19.65 -1.79 7.38
N TYR A 531 -20.58 -1.33 8.22
CA TYR A 531 -20.49 -1.41 9.67
C TYR A 531 -20.76 -2.84 10.16
N ILE A 532 -20.02 -3.28 11.18
CA ILE A 532 -20.29 -4.53 11.90
C ILE A 532 -21.12 -4.17 13.13
N ALA A 533 -22.41 -4.50 13.11
CA ALA A 533 -23.37 -4.12 14.14
C ALA A 533 -24.09 -5.35 14.71
N THR A 534 -24.11 -5.46 16.03
CA THR A 534 -24.68 -6.59 16.75
C THR A 534 -26.11 -6.27 17.18
N ASN A 535 -27.11 -6.96 16.61
CA ASN A 535 -28.55 -6.81 16.87
C ASN A 535 -29.25 -5.54 16.30
N HIS A 536 -28.91 -5.13 15.06
CA HIS A 536 -29.63 -4.07 14.33
C HIS A 536 -30.51 -4.63 13.18
N GLY A 537 -31.49 -5.48 13.51
CA GLY A 537 -32.42 -6.07 12.55
C GLY A 537 -33.57 -5.14 12.14
N ASN A 538 -33.96 -5.17 10.87
CA ASN A 538 -35.03 -4.37 10.26
C ASN A 538 -35.70 -5.10 9.07
N ALA A 539 -36.64 -4.45 8.38
CA ALA A 539 -37.33 -5.01 7.21
C ALA A 539 -36.44 -5.26 5.97
N THR A 540 -35.20 -4.76 5.94
CA THR A 540 -34.20 -5.01 4.88
C THR A 540 -33.14 -6.02 5.31
N THR A 541 -33.31 -6.68 6.45
CA THR A 541 -32.34 -7.64 6.99
C THR A 541 -32.52 -9.01 6.34
N ALA A 542 -31.45 -9.53 5.76
CA ALA A 542 -31.38 -10.89 5.23
C ALA A 542 -30.23 -11.65 5.90
N THR A 543 -30.45 -12.93 6.22
CA THR A 543 -29.47 -13.77 6.93
C THR A 543 -28.85 -14.82 6.02
N SER A 544 -27.62 -15.20 6.32
CA SER A 544 -26.87 -16.27 5.67
C SER A 544 -25.86 -16.85 6.66
N ARG A 545 -25.04 -17.82 6.24
CA ARG A 545 -23.96 -18.38 7.08
C ARG A 545 -22.62 -18.27 6.35
N THR A 546 -21.58 -17.90 7.09
CA THR A 546 -20.20 -17.97 6.60
C THR A 546 -19.73 -19.42 6.55
N ARG A 547 -18.72 -19.71 5.73
CA ARG A 547 -18.14 -21.08 5.65
C ARG A 547 -17.33 -21.43 6.88
N THR A 548 -16.48 -20.52 7.36
CA THR A 548 -15.64 -20.70 8.56
C THR A 548 -15.19 -19.36 9.17
N GLY A 549 -15.23 -19.25 10.49
CA GLY A 549 -14.54 -18.17 11.22
C GLY A 549 -15.33 -16.85 11.36
N HIS A 550 -14.73 -15.93 12.10
CA HIS A 550 -15.32 -14.65 12.51
C HIS A 550 -15.09 -13.59 11.42
N PRO A 551 -16.06 -12.69 11.16
CA PRO A 551 -15.93 -11.60 10.19
C PRO A 551 -15.02 -10.48 10.71
N ILE A 552 -14.18 -9.93 9.83
CA ILE A 552 -13.29 -8.79 10.15
C ILE A 552 -13.77 -7.49 9.53
N GLU A 553 -13.93 -7.50 8.19
CA GLU A 553 -14.17 -6.31 7.37
C GLU A 553 -15.07 -6.71 6.18
N PRO A 554 -16.35 -6.26 6.16
CA PRO A 554 -17.25 -6.39 5.02
C PRO A 554 -17.10 -5.21 4.05
N THR A 555 -16.79 -5.48 2.78
CA THR A 555 -16.64 -4.45 1.73
C THR A 555 -17.61 -4.71 0.58
N ILE A 556 -18.30 -3.67 0.09
CA ILE A 556 -19.08 -3.71 -1.15
C ILE A 556 -18.12 -3.70 -2.35
N ILE A 557 -18.14 -4.77 -3.14
CA ILE A 557 -17.37 -4.88 -4.39
C ILE A 557 -18.09 -4.15 -5.53
N ALA A 558 -19.37 -4.47 -5.71
CA ALA A 558 -20.16 -4.05 -6.86
C ALA A 558 -21.66 -4.02 -6.53
N THR A 559 -22.41 -3.25 -7.31
CA THR A 559 -23.86 -3.12 -7.20
C THR A 559 -24.48 -3.07 -8.60
N GLU A 560 -25.58 -3.79 -8.82
CA GLU A 560 -26.39 -3.65 -10.03
C GLU A 560 -27.87 -3.88 -9.72
N ALA A 561 -28.72 -2.95 -10.12
CA ALA A 561 -30.17 -2.96 -9.86
C ALA A 561 -30.54 -3.32 -8.40
N ASP A 562 -31.10 -4.52 -8.20
CA ASP A 562 -31.57 -5.13 -6.96
C ASP A 562 -30.48 -5.90 -6.18
N LEU A 563 -29.24 -5.93 -6.68
CA LEU A 563 -28.13 -6.74 -6.15
C LEU A 563 -26.95 -5.91 -5.61
N VAL A 564 -26.36 -6.40 -4.52
CA VAL A 564 -25.10 -5.93 -3.94
C VAL A 564 -24.18 -7.13 -3.72
N LEU A 565 -22.96 -7.08 -4.27
CA LEU A 565 -21.90 -8.07 -4.03
C LEU A 565 -21.01 -7.59 -2.88
N LEU A 566 -20.98 -8.38 -1.82
CA LEU A 566 -20.21 -8.16 -0.60
C LEU A 566 -19.02 -9.13 -0.53
N ARG A 567 -17.83 -8.62 -0.27
CA ARG A 567 -16.68 -9.39 0.20
C ARG A 567 -16.70 -9.39 1.73
N LEU A 568 -16.44 -10.55 2.34
CA LEU A 568 -16.30 -10.68 3.78
C LEU A 568 -14.99 -11.39 4.10
N ALA A 569 -14.04 -10.67 4.70
CA ALA A 569 -12.80 -11.27 5.21
C ALA A 569 -13.06 -12.06 6.50
N LEU A 570 -12.43 -13.23 6.64
CA LEU A 570 -12.66 -14.18 7.73
C LEU A 570 -11.35 -14.61 8.42
N GLY A 571 -11.29 -14.51 9.75
CA GLY A 571 -10.13 -14.93 10.55
C GLY A 571 -9.18 -13.79 10.94
N PRO A 572 -7.84 -13.99 10.93
CA PRO A 572 -6.87 -12.92 11.19
C PRO A 572 -6.70 -11.97 10.00
N ARG A 573 -6.48 -10.68 10.25
CA ARG A 573 -6.41 -9.65 9.20
C ARG A 573 -5.26 -9.84 8.20
N ASP A 574 -4.16 -10.45 8.64
CA ASP A 574 -3.01 -10.76 7.78
C ASP A 574 -3.32 -11.82 6.70
N ASP A 575 -4.33 -12.66 6.92
CA ASP A 575 -4.78 -13.71 5.98
C ASP A 575 -5.93 -13.27 5.07
N SER A 576 -6.47 -12.05 5.30
CA SER A 576 -7.71 -11.53 4.70
C SER A 576 -7.73 -11.39 3.17
N PHE A 577 -6.56 -11.41 2.52
CA PHE A 577 -6.41 -11.27 1.07
C PHE A 577 -6.52 -12.61 0.30
N LYS A 578 -6.51 -13.75 0.99
CA LYS A 578 -6.60 -15.08 0.37
C LYS A 578 -8.07 -15.39 0.03
N THR A 579 -8.37 -15.83 -1.20
CA THR A 579 -9.73 -16.27 -1.62
C THR A 579 -10.31 -17.39 -0.76
N SER A 580 -9.47 -18.22 -0.13
CA SER A 580 -9.86 -19.25 0.84
C SER A 580 -10.29 -18.70 2.21
N ARG A 581 -10.00 -17.42 2.49
CA ARG A 581 -10.36 -16.64 3.69
C ARG A 581 -11.39 -15.54 3.40
N GLN A 582 -11.96 -15.53 2.19
CA GLN A 582 -12.98 -14.57 1.77
C GLN A 582 -14.27 -15.31 1.42
N ASP A 583 -15.36 -14.94 2.07
CA ASP A 583 -16.71 -15.27 1.60
C ASP A 583 -17.24 -14.13 0.72
N TYR A 584 -17.97 -14.50 -0.32
CA TYR A 584 -18.65 -13.56 -1.20
C TYR A 584 -20.16 -13.77 -1.07
N PHE A 585 -20.89 -12.70 -0.78
CA PHE A 585 -22.34 -12.75 -0.65
C PHE A 585 -23.01 -11.84 -1.68
N ILE A 586 -24.02 -12.36 -2.37
CA ILE A 586 -24.99 -11.57 -3.11
C ILE A 586 -26.14 -11.27 -2.15
N TYR A 587 -26.24 -10.01 -1.72
CA TYR A 587 -27.47 -9.48 -1.14
C TYR A 587 -28.41 -9.07 -2.26
N HIS A 588 -29.64 -9.57 -2.21
CA HIS A 588 -30.73 -9.29 -3.13
C HIS A 588 -31.81 -8.52 -2.35
N ALA A 589 -31.97 -7.24 -2.67
CA ALA A 589 -33.01 -6.40 -2.12
C ALA A 589 -34.39 -6.83 -2.60
N SER A 590 -35.37 -6.77 -1.70
CA SER A 590 -36.77 -7.00 -2.02
C SER A 590 -37.63 -6.25 -1.02
N SER A 591 -38.75 -5.71 -1.48
CA SER A 591 -39.75 -5.04 -0.66
C SER A 591 -40.59 -5.98 0.22
N THR A 592 -40.43 -7.30 0.05
CA THR A 592 -41.19 -8.33 0.78
C THR A 592 -40.33 -9.38 1.48
N ALA A 593 -39.19 -9.76 0.90
CA ALA A 593 -38.31 -10.81 1.43
C ALA A 593 -36.88 -10.67 0.84
N PRO A 594 -36.00 -9.85 1.44
CA PRO A 594 -34.61 -9.74 1.00
C PRO A 594 -33.85 -11.06 1.26
N LYS A 595 -32.85 -11.37 0.42
CA LYS A 595 -32.10 -12.64 0.48
C LYS A 595 -30.60 -12.41 0.45
N LEU A 596 -29.85 -13.09 1.32
CA LEU A 596 -28.39 -13.06 1.36
C LEU A 596 -27.83 -14.44 0.96
N SER A 597 -27.25 -14.53 -0.24
CA SER A 597 -26.77 -15.80 -0.83
C SER A 597 -25.24 -15.82 -0.86
N LEU A 598 -24.63 -16.77 -0.14
CA LEU A 598 -23.22 -17.11 -0.31
C LEU A 598 -23.00 -17.65 -1.73
N ILE A 599 -21.95 -17.17 -2.42
CA ILE A 599 -21.48 -17.75 -3.69
C ILE A 599 -20.12 -18.44 -3.47
N PRO A 600 -19.78 -19.51 -4.22
CA PRO A 600 -18.46 -20.14 -4.14
C PRO A 600 -17.36 -19.14 -4.50
N PRO A 601 -16.13 -19.28 -3.96
CA PRO A 601 -15.02 -18.43 -4.33
C PRO A 601 -14.60 -18.69 -5.79
N PRO A 602 -14.10 -17.66 -6.50
CA PRO A 602 -13.61 -17.82 -7.87
C PRO A 602 -12.31 -18.64 -7.89
N VAL A 603 -12.24 -19.61 -8.79
CA VAL A 603 -11.03 -20.40 -9.04
C VAL A 603 -10.12 -19.62 -9.99
N LEU A 604 -9.17 -18.89 -9.42
CA LEU A 604 -8.29 -17.95 -10.13
C LEU A 604 -6.87 -18.51 -10.25
N LEU A 605 -6.24 -18.28 -11.40
CA LEU A 605 -4.87 -18.76 -11.70
C LEU A 605 -3.79 -18.24 -10.74
N ASP A 606 -3.98 -17.05 -10.17
CA ASP A 606 -3.08 -16.43 -9.19
C ASP A 606 -3.66 -16.40 -7.76
N ASN A 607 -4.84 -17.02 -7.57
CA ASN A 607 -5.60 -17.09 -6.32
C ASN A 607 -5.83 -15.76 -5.57
N ARG A 608 -5.79 -14.63 -6.29
CA ARG A 608 -6.11 -13.27 -5.80
C ARG A 608 -7.29 -12.71 -6.60
N PHE A 609 -8.43 -12.50 -5.95
CA PHE A 609 -9.57 -11.78 -6.55
C PHE A 609 -9.36 -10.29 -6.31
N ILE A 610 -9.29 -9.51 -7.37
CA ILE A 610 -9.11 -8.06 -7.29
C ILE A 610 -10.49 -7.43 -7.45
N ASP A 611 -11.07 -6.93 -6.35
CA ASP A 611 -12.42 -6.36 -6.28
C ASP A 611 -12.77 -5.43 -7.47
N LYS A 612 -11.82 -4.61 -7.93
CA LYS A 612 -11.95 -3.68 -9.06
C LYS A 612 -12.12 -4.34 -10.45
N GLN A 613 -11.81 -5.63 -10.59
CA GLN A 613 -11.99 -6.41 -11.82
C GLN A 613 -13.39 -7.05 -11.93
N VAL A 614 -14.23 -6.90 -10.91
CA VAL A 614 -15.48 -7.67 -10.73
C VAL A 614 -16.70 -6.78 -10.96
N GLY A 615 -17.74 -7.33 -11.58
CA GLY A 615 -19.06 -6.69 -11.66
C GLY A 615 -20.20 -7.71 -11.66
N ILE A 616 -21.43 -7.18 -11.60
CA ILE A 616 -22.67 -7.96 -11.62
C ILE A 616 -23.48 -7.57 -12.85
N LEU A 617 -23.95 -8.55 -13.61
CA LEU A 617 -24.96 -8.39 -14.65
C LEU A 617 -26.28 -9.00 -14.16
N ARG A 618 -27.35 -8.22 -14.17
CA ARG A 618 -28.69 -8.69 -13.84
C ARG A 618 -29.40 -9.21 -15.09
N CYS A 619 -29.83 -10.47 -15.09
CA CYS A 619 -30.58 -11.08 -16.19
C CYS A 619 -32.08 -10.79 -16.02
N LEU A 620 -32.66 -10.04 -16.96
CA LEU A 620 -34.03 -9.52 -16.85
C LEU A 620 -35.09 -10.59 -17.15
N ASP A 621 -34.79 -11.56 -18.01
CA ASP A 621 -35.77 -12.48 -18.58
C ASP A 621 -36.19 -13.62 -17.63
N ASP A 622 -35.30 -14.03 -16.71
CA ASP A 622 -35.44 -15.23 -15.87
C ASP A 622 -35.27 -14.97 -14.36
N GLY A 623 -34.95 -13.74 -13.96
CA GLY A 623 -34.70 -13.39 -12.56
C GLY A 623 -33.30 -13.77 -12.05
N THR A 624 -32.39 -14.22 -12.92
CA THR A 624 -31.02 -14.61 -12.52
C THR A 624 -30.04 -13.44 -12.59
N TYR A 625 -28.76 -13.74 -12.34
CA TYR A 625 -27.64 -12.82 -12.45
C TYR A 625 -26.37 -13.58 -12.80
N ILE A 626 -25.39 -12.84 -13.32
CA ILE A 626 -24.03 -13.30 -13.59
C ILE A 626 -23.08 -12.40 -12.81
N VAL A 627 -22.15 -12.98 -12.05
CA VAL A 627 -20.97 -12.25 -11.52
C VAL A 627 -19.81 -12.54 -12.45
N ALA A 628 -19.15 -11.49 -12.93
CA ALA A 628 -18.13 -11.58 -13.96
C ALA A 628 -16.84 -10.87 -13.52
N ALA A 629 -15.69 -11.49 -13.76
CA ALA A 629 -14.38 -10.89 -13.56
C ALA A 629 -13.46 -11.16 -14.76
N LEU A 630 -12.73 -10.13 -15.20
CA LEU A 630 -11.78 -10.23 -16.31
C LEU A 630 -10.36 -10.07 -15.76
N CYS A 631 -9.58 -11.14 -15.84
CA CYS A 631 -8.21 -11.19 -15.34
C CYS A 631 -7.23 -11.31 -16.52
N SER A 632 -6.17 -10.50 -16.55
CA SER A 632 -5.09 -10.64 -17.52
C SER A 632 -4.13 -11.78 -17.11
N ALA A 633 -3.69 -12.57 -18.07
CA ALA A 633 -2.83 -13.73 -17.87
C ALA A 633 -1.72 -13.78 -18.93
N PHE A 634 -0.48 -13.54 -18.52
CA PHE A 634 0.67 -13.67 -19.43
C PHE A 634 0.96 -15.14 -19.74
N LYS A 635 0.83 -15.54 -21.01
CA LYS A 635 1.21 -16.88 -21.49
C LYS A 635 2.05 -16.79 -22.75
N ARG A 636 3.20 -17.48 -22.76
CA ARG A 636 4.14 -17.63 -23.88
C ARG A 636 4.72 -16.35 -24.55
N GLY A 637 4.25 -15.16 -24.21
CA GLY A 637 4.64 -13.90 -24.83
C GLY A 637 3.45 -13.04 -25.26
N ASP A 638 2.23 -13.61 -25.21
CA ASP A 638 0.97 -12.95 -25.51
C ASP A 638 0.20 -12.61 -24.22
N LEU A 639 -0.63 -11.58 -24.31
CA LEU A 639 -1.56 -11.13 -23.26
C LEU A 639 -2.93 -11.78 -23.47
N ASP A 640 -3.12 -12.97 -22.89
CA ASP A 640 -4.44 -13.59 -22.80
C ASP A 640 -5.29 -12.85 -21.75
N TYR A 641 -6.57 -12.66 -22.02
CA TYR A 641 -7.55 -12.27 -21.01
C TYR A 641 -8.40 -13.48 -20.65
N VAL A 642 -8.67 -13.70 -19.37
CA VAL A 642 -9.51 -14.81 -18.88
C VAL A 642 -10.72 -14.24 -18.19
N LEU A 643 -11.90 -14.54 -18.75
CA LEU A 643 -13.20 -14.16 -18.24
C LEU A 643 -13.73 -15.27 -17.32
N HIS A 644 -13.78 -14.98 -16.03
CA HIS A 644 -14.36 -15.82 -14.99
C HIS A 644 -15.83 -15.43 -14.80
N LEU A 645 -16.75 -16.40 -14.94
CA LEU A 645 -18.20 -16.20 -14.82
C LEU A 645 -18.82 -17.15 -13.78
N TYR A 646 -19.53 -16.58 -12.81
CA TYR A 646 -20.48 -17.29 -11.94
C TYR A 646 -21.90 -16.98 -12.39
N ARG A 647 -22.73 -18.00 -12.61
CA ARG A 647 -24.17 -17.85 -12.88
C ARG A 647 -24.95 -18.19 -11.61
N SER A 648 -26.00 -17.43 -11.31
CA SER A 648 -26.86 -17.66 -10.14
C SER A 648 -27.33 -19.12 -10.05
N GLY A 649 -27.06 -19.77 -8.92
CA GLY A 649 -27.45 -21.16 -8.68
C GLY A 649 -26.49 -22.22 -9.24
N ALA A 650 -25.36 -21.83 -9.85
CA ALA A 650 -24.29 -22.77 -10.18
C ALA A 650 -23.47 -23.15 -8.92
N ASP A 651 -22.89 -24.36 -8.93
CA ASP A 651 -22.00 -24.84 -7.86
C ASP A 651 -20.56 -24.28 -7.96
N ALA A 652 -20.17 -23.76 -9.13
CA ALA A 652 -18.81 -23.34 -9.43
C ALA A 652 -18.74 -22.21 -10.48
N TRP A 653 -17.57 -21.56 -10.55
CA TRP A 653 -17.24 -20.59 -11.60
C TRP A 653 -16.79 -21.29 -12.89
N THR A 654 -17.08 -20.66 -14.03
CA THR A 654 -16.64 -21.07 -15.37
C THR A 654 -15.58 -20.08 -15.89
N CYS A 655 -14.65 -20.53 -16.73
CA CYS A 655 -13.50 -19.73 -17.18
C CYS A 655 -13.36 -19.79 -18.70
N HIS A 656 -13.28 -18.63 -19.36
CA HIS A 656 -13.23 -18.52 -20.82
C HIS A 656 -12.04 -17.65 -21.24
N PRO A 657 -11.08 -18.14 -22.05
CA PRO A 657 -10.03 -17.30 -22.61
C PRO A 657 -10.61 -16.42 -23.73
N LEU A 658 -10.25 -15.14 -23.74
CA LEU A 658 -10.70 -14.14 -24.69
C LEU A 658 -9.52 -13.45 -25.38
N SER A 659 -9.69 -13.12 -26.65
CA SER A 659 -8.80 -12.24 -27.41
C SER A 659 -9.46 -10.88 -27.66
N ILE A 660 -8.66 -9.83 -27.88
CA ILE A 660 -9.16 -8.51 -28.27
C ILE A 660 -9.35 -8.49 -29.79
N HIS A 661 -10.59 -8.26 -30.24
CA HIS A 661 -10.92 -8.24 -31.66
C HIS A 661 -10.51 -6.92 -32.32
N GLY A 662 -9.64 -6.99 -33.32
CA GLY A 662 -9.41 -5.89 -34.28
C GLY A 662 -8.28 -4.90 -33.96
N LEU A 663 -7.51 -5.11 -32.89
CA LEU A 663 -6.23 -4.42 -32.72
C LEU A 663 -5.14 -5.12 -33.54
N VAL A 664 -4.33 -4.32 -34.26
CA VAL A 664 -2.99 -4.77 -34.65
C VAL A 664 -2.17 -4.83 -33.37
N PHE A 665 -1.55 -5.97 -33.08
CA PHE A 665 -0.84 -6.21 -31.81
C PHE A 665 0.30 -5.18 -31.60
N ASP A 666 0.07 -4.24 -30.70
CA ASP A 666 1.13 -3.47 -30.06
C ASP A 666 1.57 -4.25 -28.80
N PRO A 667 2.82 -4.74 -28.72
CA PRO A 667 3.31 -5.49 -27.56
C PRO A 667 3.46 -4.64 -26.29
N SER A 668 3.21 -3.33 -26.34
CA SER A 668 3.14 -2.43 -25.18
C SER A 668 1.72 -2.26 -24.61
N PHE A 669 0.67 -2.71 -25.31
CA PHE A 669 -0.72 -2.55 -24.83
C PHE A 669 -0.95 -3.28 -23.50
N SER A 670 -1.30 -2.52 -22.46
CA SER A 670 -1.65 -3.01 -21.13
C SER A 670 -3.04 -2.51 -20.75
N HIS A 671 -3.75 -3.26 -19.92
CA HIS A 671 -5.05 -2.86 -19.37
C HIS A 671 -5.17 -3.37 -17.92
N VAL A 672 -5.34 -2.44 -16.98
CA VAL A 672 -5.42 -2.68 -15.54
C VAL A 672 -6.76 -2.18 -15.03
N THR A 673 -7.76 -3.05 -15.07
CA THR A 673 -9.13 -2.71 -14.67
C THR A 673 -9.18 -2.09 -13.28
N SER A 674 -9.71 -0.86 -13.24
CA SER A 674 -9.87 -0.05 -12.05
C SER A 674 -11.34 0.15 -11.65
N LYS A 675 -12.29 -0.13 -12.55
CA LYS A 675 -13.73 -0.21 -12.29
C LYS A 675 -14.39 -1.16 -13.32
N VAL A 676 -15.53 -1.77 -12.97
CA VAL A 676 -16.42 -2.44 -13.94
C VAL A 676 -17.73 -1.67 -14.04
N ILE A 677 -18.29 -1.58 -15.25
CA ILE A 677 -19.61 -1.03 -15.54
C ILE A 677 -20.49 -2.05 -16.27
N THR A 678 -21.76 -2.11 -15.91
CA THR A 678 -22.75 -2.94 -16.60
C THR A 678 -23.49 -2.09 -17.64
N VAL A 679 -23.54 -2.57 -18.88
CA VAL A 679 -24.24 -1.93 -20.00
C VAL A 679 -25.58 -2.63 -20.27
N GLY A 680 -25.65 -3.95 -20.04
CA GLY A 680 -26.86 -4.75 -20.13
C GLY A 680 -27.32 -4.97 -21.57
N GLY A 681 -28.63 -4.90 -21.80
CA GLY A 681 -29.27 -5.23 -23.08
C GLY A 681 -29.28 -6.73 -23.40
N GLU A 682 -29.85 -7.11 -24.54
CA GLU A 682 -30.03 -8.51 -24.99
C GLU A 682 -28.71 -9.32 -25.03
N ALA A 683 -27.57 -8.65 -25.25
CA ALA A 683 -26.27 -9.29 -25.31
C ALA A 683 -25.60 -9.47 -23.92
N GLY A 684 -26.19 -8.87 -22.86
CA GLY A 684 -25.60 -8.84 -21.52
C GLY A 684 -24.23 -8.18 -21.51
N THR A 685 -24.10 -6.98 -22.08
CA THR A 685 -22.80 -6.33 -22.26
C THR A 685 -22.27 -5.78 -20.93
N MET A 686 -20.99 -6.04 -20.65
CA MET A 686 -20.24 -5.46 -19.53
C MET A 686 -18.95 -4.80 -20.04
N GLY A 687 -18.46 -3.80 -19.31
CA GLY A 687 -17.25 -3.04 -19.63
C GLY A 687 -16.28 -3.00 -18.46
N TRP A 688 -15.04 -3.46 -18.68
CA TRP A 688 -13.91 -3.37 -17.76
C TRP A 688 -13.13 -2.09 -18.09
N VAL A 689 -13.01 -1.19 -17.13
CA VAL A 689 -12.49 0.17 -17.31
C VAL A 689 -11.08 0.26 -16.75
N ASP A 690 -10.10 0.54 -17.60
CA ASP A 690 -8.87 1.21 -17.18
C ASP A 690 -9.14 2.72 -17.15
N ILE A 691 -8.74 3.36 -16.05
CA ILE A 691 -8.93 4.80 -15.82
C ILE A 691 -7.86 5.66 -16.51
N ASN A 692 -6.83 5.04 -17.10
CA ASN A 692 -5.80 5.70 -17.89
C ASN A 692 -6.11 5.61 -19.39
N ASP A 693 -6.36 4.40 -19.88
CA ASP A 693 -6.31 4.07 -21.31
C ASP A 693 -7.69 3.94 -21.98
N GLY A 694 -8.60 3.15 -21.40
CA GLY A 694 -9.89 2.88 -22.03
C GLY A 694 -10.69 1.71 -21.43
N ILE A 695 -11.79 1.36 -22.11
CA ILE A 695 -12.75 0.34 -21.67
C ILE A 695 -12.70 -0.88 -22.61
N LEU A 696 -12.56 -2.08 -22.04
CA LEU A 696 -12.75 -3.35 -22.74
C LEU A 696 -14.17 -3.86 -22.52
N PHE A 697 -14.95 -4.00 -23.59
CA PHE A 697 -16.33 -4.53 -23.53
C PHE A 697 -16.40 -5.99 -23.95
N CYS A 698 -17.22 -6.78 -23.24
CA CYS A 698 -17.60 -8.15 -23.61
C CYS A 698 -19.12 -8.30 -23.58
N ASP A 699 -19.68 -9.12 -24.47
CA ASP A 699 -21.06 -9.61 -24.38
C ASP A 699 -21.07 -10.93 -23.61
N LEU A 700 -21.90 -11.06 -22.56
CA LEU A 700 -21.90 -12.24 -21.67
C LEU A 700 -23.01 -13.26 -21.96
N LEU A 701 -24.00 -12.89 -22.78
CA LEU A 701 -25.13 -13.74 -23.16
C LEU A 701 -25.05 -14.23 -24.62
N ARG A 702 -23.87 -14.15 -25.24
CA ARG A 702 -23.60 -14.61 -26.61
C ARG A 702 -22.59 -15.77 -26.61
N ASP A 703 -22.76 -16.70 -27.55
CA ASP A 703 -21.90 -17.88 -27.70
C ASP A 703 -20.45 -17.52 -28.07
N THR A 704 -20.24 -16.36 -28.70
CA THR A 704 -18.93 -15.79 -29.04
C THR A 704 -18.64 -14.57 -28.19
N ALA A 705 -17.91 -14.76 -27.09
CA ALA A 705 -17.36 -13.69 -26.29
C ALA A 705 -16.06 -13.14 -26.94
N GLU A 706 -16.03 -11.85 -27.24
CA GLU A 706 -14.87 -11.14 -27.79
C GLU A 706 -14.69 -9.82 -27.04
N LEU A 707 -13.44 -9.43 -26.78
CA LEU A 707 -13.13 -8.14 -26.16
C LEU A 707 -13.03 -7.05 -27.21
N ARG A 708 -13.74 -5.94 -26.99
CA ARG A 708 -13.78 -4.78 -27.90
C ARG A 708 -13.37 -3.52 -27.14
N TYR A 709 -12.29 -2.89 -27.59
CA TYR A 709 -11.68 -1.74 -26.91
C TYR A 709 -12.30 -0.40 -27.32
N LEU A 710 -12.41 0.51 -26.36
CA LEU A 710 -12.78 1.91 -26.53
C LEU A 710 -11.77 2.78 -25.76
N PRO A 711 -10.88 3.54 -26.43
CA PRO A 711 -9.99 4.47 -25.74
C PRO A 711 -10.77 5.58 -25.04
N LEU A 712 -10.17 6.21 -24.03
CA LEU A 712 -10.70 7.42 -23.38
C LEU A 712 -10.75 8.62 -24.35
N PRO A 713 -11.56 9.66 -24.06
CA PRO A 713 -11.42 10.94 -24.77
C PRO A 713 -10.03 11.56 -24.53
N PRO A 714 -9.61 12.53 -25.36
CA PRO A 714 -8.42 13.33 -25.06
C PRO A 714 -8.52 13.97 -23.67
N PRO A 715 -7.42 13.97 -22.88
CA PRO A 715 -7.41 14.60 -21.56
C PRO A 715 -7.63 16.11 -21.66
N LEU A 716 -8.09 16.72 -20.57
CA LEU A 716 -8.19 18.17 -20.44
C LEU A 716 -6.81 18.82 -20.58
N GLU A 717 -6.72 19.95 -21.27
CA GLU A 717 -5.46 20.69 -21.48
C GLU A 717 -4.78 20.98 -20.13
N HIS A 718 -3.62 20.35 -19.91
CA HIS A 718 -2.82 20.55 -18.72
C HIS A 718 -2.18 21.94 -18.73
N LYS A 719 -2.22 22.59 -17.57
CA LYS A 719 -1.36 23.73 -17.23
C LYS A 719 -0.37 23.29 -16.16
N ASP A 720 0.71 24.03 -15.98
CA ASP A 720 1.81 23.62 -15.12
C ASP A 720 1.40 23.58 -13.62
N ASP A 721 0.47 24.46 -13.18
CA ASP A 721 -0.05 24.53 -11.80
C ASP A 721 -1.05 23.41 -11.40
N MET A 722 -0.99 22.21 -12.00
CA MET A 722 -2.02 21.15 -11.88
C MET A 722 -1.48 19.84 -11.28
N ILE A 723 -2.18 19.26 -10.29
CA ILE A 723 -1.83 17.92 -9.76
C ILE A 723 -2.10 16.83 -10.80
N VAL A 724 -1.02 16.17 -11.25
CA VAL A 724 -1.06 14.87 -11.94
C VAL A 724 -0.96 13.75 -10.88
N GLY A 725 -2.06 13.55 -10.15
CA GLY A 725 -2.17 12.51 -9.13
C GLY A 725 -2.54 11.14 -9.70
N CYS A 726 -2.68 10.13 -8.82
CA CYS A 726 -3.34 8.88 -9.20
C CYS A 726 -4.74 9.18 -9.78
N PRO A 727 -5.13 8.63 -10.94
CA PRO A 727 -6.38 9.04 -11.59
C PRO A 727 -7.66 8.58 -10.88
N GLY A 728 -7.58 7.58 -10.00
CA GLY A 728 -8.75 7.00 -9.30
C GLY A 728 -9.61 7.99 -8.48
N PRO A 729 -9.02 8.92 -7.70
CA PRO A 729 -9.76 10.02 -7.07
C PRO A 729 -10.23 11.14 -8.02
N LEU A 730 -9.87 11.12 -9.31
CA LEU A 730 -10.14 12.21 -10.28
C LEU A 730 -11.01 11.78 -11.48
N ARG A 731 -11.25 10.48 -11.67
CA ARG A 731 -12.00 9.93 -12.82
C ARG A 731 -13.05 8.91 -12.38
N ASP A 732 -14.23 8.93 -13.01
CA ASP A 732 -15.30 7.93 -12.78
C ASP A 732 -16.14 7.67 -14.05
N PHE A 733 -16.78 6.50 -14.08
CA PHE A 733 -17.55 6.01 -15.22
C PHE A 733 -18.87 5.38 -14.77
N ALA A 734 -19.96 5.61 -15.49
CA ALA A 734 -21.26 5.00 -15.20
C ALA A 734 -22.13 4.85 -16.46
N LEU A 735 -23.10 3.93 -16.43
CA LEU A 735 -24.20 3.93 -17.39
C LEU A 735 -25.36 4.77 -16.85
N VAL A 736 -25.62 5.91 -17.49
CA VAL A 736 -26.68 6.86 -17.09
C VAL A 736 -27.62 7.06 -18.26
N GLN A 737 -28.93 6.86 -18.03
CA GLN A 737 -30.01 6.93 -19.03
C GLN A 737 -29.71 6.22 -20.37
N GLY A 738 -29.00 5.08 -20.32
CA GLY A 738 -28.62 4.31 -21.50
C GLY A 738 -27.49 4.94 -22.32
N ARG A 739 -26.61 5.72 -21.70
CA ARG A 739 -25.38 6.27 -22.29
C ARG A 739 -24.20 6.02 -21.34
N ILE A 740 -23.01 5.77 -21.89
CA ILE A 740 -21.80 5.63 -21.09
C ILE A 740 -21.33 7.04 -20.77
N LYS A 741 -21.30 7.40 -19.48
CA LYS A 741 -20.77 8.68 -18.98
C LYS A 741 -19.37 8.48 -18.44
N TYR A 742 -18.50 9.44 -18.72
CA TYR A 742 -17.17 9.62 -18.13
C TYR A 742 -17.11 11.00 -17.48
N ILE A 743 -16.40 11.10 -16.37
CA ILE A 743 -16.00 12.37 -15.74
C ILE A 743 -14.50 12.38 -15.50
N GLU A 744 -13.89 13.53 -15.77
CA GLU A 744 -12.52 13.87 -15.41
C GLU A 744 -12.49 15.15 -14.59
N MET A 745 -11.56 15.21 -13.64
CA MET A 745 -11.36 16.31 -12.73
C MET A 745 -9.88 16.71 -12.65
N GLN A 746 -9.61 18.01 -12.61
CA GLN A 746 -8.29 18.60 -12.38
C GLN A 746 -8.40 19.58 -11.20
N VAL A 747 -7.42 19.58 -10.30
CA VAL A 747 -7.40 20.45 -9.11
C VAL A 747 -6.24 21.42 -9.21
N HIS A 748 -6.53 22.73 -9.18
CA HIS A 748 -5.50 23.77 -9.18
C HIS A 748 -4.93 23.88 -7.77
N VAL A 749 -3.61 23.94 -7.71
CA VAL A 749 -2.86 24.12 -6.47
C VAL A 749 -2.29 25.53 -6.45
N ARG A 750 -2.31 26.19 -5.29
CA ARG A 750 -1.52 27.42 -5.11
C ARG A 750 -0.04 27.06 -5.28
N PRO A 751 0.71 27.68 -6.21
CA PRO A 751 2.13 27.42 -6.37
C PRO A 751 2.89 27.56 -5.04
N GLY A 752 3.75 26.60 -4.72
CA GLY A 752 4.47 26.55 -3.44
C GLY A 752 3.65 26.19 -2.20
N SER A 753 2.41 25.68 -2.35
CA SER A 753 1.57 25.23 -1.21
C SER A 753 1.51 23.72 -1.00
N ALA A 754 2.15 22.92 -1.86
CA ALA A 754 2.23 21.48 -1.73
C ALA A 754 3.22 21.09 -0.60
N ILE A 755 2.70 20.93 0.62
CA ILE A 755 3.49 20.67 1.85
C ILE A 755 2.95 19.39 2.50
N ASN A 756 3.82 18.50 2.99
CA ASN A 756 3.49 17.12 3.40
C ASN A 756 2.68 16.30 2.37
N GLY A 757 2.55 16.80 1.13
CA GLY A 757 1.54 16.44 0.13
C GLY A 757 0.08 16.48 0.63
N THR A 758 -0.25 17.44 1.49
CA THR A 758 -1.45 18.26 1.28
C THR A 758 -1.13 19.34 0.23
N TYR A 759 -2.08 20.22 -0.05
CA TYR A 759 -1.92 21.35 -0.97
C TYR A 759 -2.97 22.41 -0.65
N ALA A 760 -2.74 23.70 -0.88
CA ALA A 760 -3.82 24.68 -0.81
C ALA A 760 -4.57 24.69 -2.15
N SER A 761 -5.81 24.20 -2.16
CA SER A 761 -6.69 24.23 -3.33
C SER A 761 -6.97 25.68 -3.76
N GLN A 762 -6.90 25.95 -5.06
CA GLN A 762 -7.36 27.20 -5.68
C GLN A 762 -8.59 26.97 -6.58
N GLY A 763 -9.36 25.93 -6.27
CA GLY A 763 -10.48 25.47 -7.06
C GLY A 763 -10.09 24.44 -8.10
N TRP A 764 -11.09 23.89 -8.75
CA TRP A 764 -11.00 22.68 -9.55
C TRP A 764 -11.86 22.80 -10.79
N ILE A 765 -11.45 22.12 -11.87
CA ILE A 765 -12.24 21.94 -13.08
C ILE A 765 -12.74 20.51 -13.09
N ALA A 766 -13.99 20.34 -13.51
CA ALA A 766 -14.55 19.03 -13.82
C ALA A 766 -15.30 19.09 -15.15
N ALA A 767 -15.11 18.07 -15.98
CA ALA A 767 -15.75 17.92 -17.27
C ALA A 767 -16.38 16.54 -17.40
N THR A 768 -17.45 16.43 -18.20
CA THR A 768 -18.11 15.16 -18.47
C THR A 768 -18.21 14.89 -19.97
N TRP A 769 -18.16 13.61 -20.33
CA TRP A 769 -18.33 13.12 -21.69
C TRP A 769 -19.34 12.00 -21.73
N SER A 770 -19.95 11.81 -22.89
CA SER A 770 -20.89 10.73 -23.16
C SER A 770 -20.55 9.98 -24.46
N ALA A 771 -20.69 8.66 -24.41
CA ALA A 771 -20.64 7.77 -25.57
C ALA A 771 -21.94 6.93 -25.65
N PRO A 772 -22.39 6.50 -26.84
CA PRO A 772 -23.52 5.59 -26.96
C PRO A 772 -23.14 4.18 -26.46
N PRO A 773 -24.08 3.40 -25.90
CA PRO A 773 -23.79 2.05 -25.42
C PRO A 773 -23.55 1.07 -26.57
N THR A 774 -24.14 1.34 -27.74
CA THR A 774 -24.06 0.51 -28.95
C THR A 774 -23.11 1.13 -29.96
N ASN A 775 -22.05 0.40 -30.31
CA ASN A 775 -20.96 0.84 -31.18
C ASN A 775 -20.29 2.19 -30.79
N PRO A 776 -19.84 2.39 -29.53
CA PRO A 776 -19.13 3.61 -29.14
C PRO A 776 -17.90 3.88 -30.01
N TRP A 777 -17.16 2.83 -30.42
CA TRP A 777 -16.05 2.88 -31.38
C TRP A 777 -16.38 3.48 -32.77
N LYS A 778 -17.66 3.68 -33.13
CA LYS A 778 -18.07 4.36 -34.37
C LYS A 778 -18.52 5.81 -34.20
N GLN A 779 -18.90 6.21 -32.99
CA GLN A 779 -19.41 7.58 -32.72
C GLN A 779 -18.47 8.40 -31.81
N GLY A 780 -17.55 7.73 -31.11
CA GLY A 780 -16.60 8.35 -30.19
C GLY A 780 -17.24 8.85 -28.90
N TRP A 781 -16.43 9.58 -28.13
CA TRP A 781 -16.87 10.37 -26.99
C TRP A 781 -17.28 11.77 -27.43
N ARG A 782 -18.37 12.28 -26.87
CA ARG A 782 -18.77 13.68 -26.98
C ARG A 782 -18.63 14.35 -25.62
N GLN A 783 -17.97 15.50 -25.53
CA GLN A 783 -18.00 16.30 -24.31
C GLN A 783 -19.44 16.84 -24.11
N ASP A 784 -19.96 16.69 -22.88
CA ASP A 784 -21.29 17.14 -22.48
C ASP A 784 -21.21 18.51 -21.82
N CYS A 785 -20.29 18.70 -20.86
CA CYS A 785 -20.09 19.96 -20.16
C CYS A 785 -18.68 20.10 -19.55
N GLN A 786 -18.37 21.31 -19.08
CA GLN A 786 -17.19 21.64 -18.29
C GLN A 786 -17.51 22.79 -17.32
N ILE A 787 -17.07 22.65 -16.07
CA ILE A 787 -17.26 23.63 -15.00
C ILE A 787 -15.93 23.94 -14.29
N SER A 788 -15.91 25.04 -13.55
CA SER A 788 -14.91 25.37 -12.54
C SER A 788 -15.62 25.59 -11.21
N ALA A 789 -14.96 25.33 -10.08
CA ALA A 789 -15.45 25.69 -8.74
C ALA A 789 -15.91 27.16 -8.67
N SER A 790 -15.12 28.06 -9.25
CA SER A 790 -15.40 29.51 -9.36
C SER A 790 -16.65 29.86 -10.17
N HIS A 791 -17.18 28.93 -10.97
CA HIS A 791 -18.40 29.09 -11.76
C HIS A 791 -19.63 28.44 -11.10
N LEU A 792 -19.52 27.89 -9.89
CA LEU A 792 -20.64 27.30 -9.19
C LEU A 792 -21.49 28.37 -8.47
N ALA A 793 -22.75 28.47 -8.90
CA ALA A 793 -23.76 29.13 -8.10
C ALA A 793 -23.96 28.36 -6.78
N VAL A 794 -23.98 29.11 -5.68
CA VAL A 794 -24.52 28.70 -4.39
C VAL A 794 -25.52 29.77 -4.02
N ASP A 795 -26.80 29.39 -3.97
CA ASP A 795 -27.94 30.28 -3.74
C ASP A 795 -28.93 29.64 -2.76
N HIS A 796 -30.01 30.36 -2.40
CA HIS A 796 -31.03 29.92 -1.42
C HIS A 796 -31.83 28.66 -1.82
N ASN A 797 -31.63 28.11 -3.02
CA ASN A 797 -32.18 26.83 -3.48
C ASN A 797 -31.16 25.66 -3.36
N THR A 798 -29.97 25.94 -2.82
CA THR A 798 -29.00 24.91 -2.42
C THR A 798 -29.47 24.32 -1.10
N MET A 799 -29.71 23.01 -1.05
CA MET A 799 -30.05 22.35 0.20
C MET A 799 -28.81 22.19 1.09
N ASN A 800 -29.00 22.35 2.40
CA ASN A 800 -27.99 22.13 3.44
C ASN A 800 -26.67 22.92 3.22
N PHE A 801 -26.69 24.06 2.54
CA PHE A 801 -25.48 24.85 2.25
C PHE A 801 -24.79 25.38 3.51
N GLU A 802 -25.55 25.51 4.60
CA GLU A 802 -25.11 25.83 5.95
C GLU A 802 -24.23 24.74 6.60
N LEU A 803 -24.10 23.56 5.98
CA LEU A 803 -23.13 22.54 6.39
C LEU A 803 -21.72 22.80 5.81
N LEU A 804 -21.57 23.70 4.84
CA LEU A 804 -20.25 24.07 4.30
C LEU A 804 -19.39 24.76 5.37
N PRO A 805 -18.08 24.48 5.45
CA PRO A 805 -17.20 25.15 6.39
C PRO A 805 -17.01 26.64 6.05
N GLU A 806 -16.89 27.48 7.08
CA GLU A 806 -16.76 28.95 6.98
C GLU A 806 -15.35 29.38 6.50
N LEU A 807 -14.95 28.94 5.30
CA LEU A 807 -13.68 29.28 4.67
C LEU A 807 -13.73 30.57 3.84
N GLY A 808 -14.84 31.32 3.87
CA GLY A 808 -15.04 32.56 3.10
C GLY A 808 -16.50 32.74 2.67
N THR A 809 -16.73 33.36 1.51
CA THR A 809 -18.04 33.22 0.83
C THR A 809 -18.22 31.77 0.35
N PRO A 810 -19.46 31.28 0.12
CA PRO A 810 -19.67 29.89 -0.28
C PRO A 810 -18.90 29.48 -1.55
N GLN A 811 -18.72 30.40 -2.51
CA GLN A 811 -17.88 30.21 -3.69
C GLN A 811 -16.40 30.03 -3.32
N GLN A 812 -15.87 30.89 -2.45
CA GLN A 812 -14.49 30.77 -1.96
C GLN A 812 -14.28 29.49 -1.14
N THR A 813 -15.30 29.02 -0.41
CA THR A 813 -15.26 27.71 0.26
C THR A 813 -15.15 26.58 -0.76
N LEU A 814 -15.94 26.58 -1.84
CA LEU A 814 -15.86 25.56 -2.89
C LEU A 814 -14.52 25.57 -3.66
N GLU A 815 -13.86 26.72 -3.74
CA GLU A 815 -12.50 26.84 -4.27
C GLU A 815 -11.44 26.30 -3.29
N ARG A 816 -11.56 26.63 -2.00
CA ARG A 816 -10.57 26.29 -0.95
C ARG A 816 -10.65 24.84 -0.47
N LEU A 817 -11.80 24.19 -0.60
CA LEU A 817 -11.97 22.76 -0.28
C LEU A 817 -11.09 21.88 -1.18
N HIS A 818 -10.51 20.84 -0.59
CA HIS A 818 -10.00 19.69 -1.35
C HIS A 818 -11.20 18.90 -1.85
N VAL A 819 -11.36 18.77 -3.18
CA VAL A 819 -12.50 18.07 -3.79
C VAL A 819 -12.00 16.95 -4.71
N GLY A 820 -12.67 15.80 -4.70
CA GLY A 820 -12.33 14.61 -5.49
C GLY A 820 -13.36 13.49 -5.34
N LEU A 821 -12.98 12.25 -5.66
CA LEU A 821 -13.89 11.08 -5.73
C LEU A 821 -15.22 11.40 -6.44
N PRO A 822 -15.18 11.84 -7.71
CA PRO A 822 -16.41 12.06 -8.47
C PRO A 822 -17.19 10.74 -8.57
N LYS A 823 -18.52 10.84 -8.44
CA LYS A 823 -19.47 9.76 -8.76
C LYS A 823 -20.62 10.32 -9.56
N LEU A 824 -20.82 9.72 -10.74
CA LEU A 824 -21.95 10.04 -11.61
C LEU A 824 -23.26 9.52 -10.98
N SER A 825 -24.32 10.33 -11.05
CA SER A 825 -25.66 9.91 -10.66
C SER A 825 -26.17 8.81 -11.59
N LEU A 826 -26.71 7.71 -11.04
CA LEU A 826 -27.31 6.64 -11.84
C LEU A 826 -28.72 6.97 -12.37
N HIS A 827 -29.24 8.17 -12.10
CA HIS A 827 -30.56 8.63 -12.49
C HIS A 827 -30.53 9.93 -13.33
N SER A 828 -29.64 10.88 -13.01
CA SER A 828 -29.58 12.18 -13.69
C SER A 828 -28.31 12.35 -14.52
N ASP A 829 -28.48 12.61 -15.81
CA ASP A 829 -27.40 12.85 -16.79
C ASP A 829 -26.47 14.03 -16.46
N ASP A 830 -26.93 14.92 -15.57
CA ASP A 830 -26.35 16.24 -15.28
C ASP A 830 -25.80 16.37 -13.85
N ILE A 831 -25.94 15.34 -12.99
CA ILE A 831 -25.55 15.39 -11.57
C ILE A 831 -24.32 14.54 -11.27
N VAL A 832 -23.35 15.13 -10.57
CA VAL A 832 -22.17 14.47 -10.01
C VAL A 832 -22.12 14.72 -8.50
N CYS A 833 -21.76 13.70 -7.72
CA CYS A 833 -21.39 13.85 -6.32
C CYS A 833 -19.86 13.81 -6.16
N PHE A 834 -19.29 14.72 -5.37
CA PHE A 834 -17.87 14.76 -5.05
C PHE A 834 -17.66 14.69 -3.53
N MET A 835 -16.55 14.09 -3.10
CA MET A 835 -16.08 14.20 -1.71
C MET A 835 -15.33 15.51 -1.54
N ALA A 836 -15.57 16.20 -0.43
CA ALA A 836 -14.83 17.39 -0.04
C ALA A 836 -14.26 17.26 1.39
N LYS A 837 -13.09 17.86 1.64
CA LYS A 837 -12.50 18.05 2.98
C LYS A 837 -11.80 19.42 3.09
N VAL A 838 -11.61 19.93 4.32
CA VAL A 838 -10.83 21.16 4.57
C VAL A 838 -9.33 20.91 4.44
N ASP A 839 -8.86 19.77 4.95
CA ASP A 839 -7.53 19.19 4.70
C ASP A 839 -7.73 17.77 4.13
N LEU A 840 -6.91 17.33 3.18
CA LEU A 840 -6.90 15.94 2.69
C LEU A 840 -6.90 14.90 3.83
N TRP A 841 -6.18 15.18 4.91
CA TRP A 841 -6.03 14.31 6.09
C TRP A 841 -6.95 14.69 7.25
N ASP A 842 -7.98 15.52 7.04
CA ASP A 842 -9.03 15.73 8.03
C ASP A 842 -9.71 14.38 8.33
N ASP A 843 -9.59 13.94 9.59
CA ASP A 843 -10.17 12.71 10.14
C ASP A 843 -11.46 12.97 10.96
N GLN A 844 -11.89 14.24 11.04
CA GLN A 844 -13.08 14.67 11.77
C GLN A 844 -14.20 15.13 10.84
N ASN A 845 -13.88 15.88 9.78
CA ASN A 845 -14.87 16.49 8.89
C ASN A 845 -14.62 16.12 7.41
N ALA A 846 -15.67 15.65 6.78
CA ALA A 846 -15.75 15.44 5.34
C ALA A 846 -17.18 15.74 4.88
N TRP A 847 -17.35 16.00 3.59
CA TRP A 847 -18.64 16.28 3.00
C TRP A 847 -18.82 15.55 1.67
N VAL A 848 -20.08 15.32 1.28
CA VAL A 848 -20.46 15.01 -0.09
C VAL A 848 -21.17 16.22 -0.69
N LEU A 849 -20.67 16.70 -1.84
CA LEU A 849 -21.22 17.83 -2.60
C LEU A 849 -21.96 17.30 -3.83
N ALA A 850 -23.28 17.48 -3.91
CA ALA A 850 -24.04 17.19 -5.13
C ALA A 850 -24.05 18.41 -6.05
N VAL A 851 -23.50 18.26 -7.26
CA VAL A 851 -23.32 19.36 -8.23
C VAL A 851 -24.11 19.10 -9.50
N ASP A 852 -24.89 20.10 -9.92
CA ASP A 852 -25.56 20.18 -11.21
C ASP A 852 -24.60 20.80 -12.23
N MET A 853 -23.94 19.94 -13.00
CA MET A 853 -22.85 20.27 -13.90
C MET A 853 -23.32 21.16 -15.07
N LYS A 854 -24.58 21.00 -15.47
CA LYS A 854 -25.21 21.70 -16.59
C LYS A 854 -25.70 23.09 -16.22
N ASN A 855 -26.39 23.20 -15.08
CA ASN A 855 -26.85 24.49 -14.55
C ASN A 855 -25.78 25.20 -13.69
N LYS A 856 -24.58 24.61 -13.58
CA LYS A 856 -23.40 25.11 -12.85
C LYS A 856 -23.74 25.55 -11.42
N ARG A 857 -24.35 24.64 -10.65
CA ARG A 857 -24.87 24.95 -9.31
C ARG A 857 -24.69 23.80 -8.32
N LEU A 858 -24.30 24.13 -7.09
CA LEU A 858 -24.38 23.20 -5.95
C LEU A 858 -25.86 22.93 -5.63
N LYS A 859 -26.24 21.67 -5.47
CA LYS A 859 -27.63 21.25 -5.19
C LYS A 859 -27.87 20.95 -3.72
N ASP A 860 -26.94 20.21 -3.14
CA ASP A 860 -27.07 19.62 -1.81
C ASP A 860 -25.68 19.34 -1.23
N VAL A 861 -25.59 19.34 0.09
CA VAL A 861 -24.39 19.08 0.87
C VAL A 861 -24.75 18.16 2.03
N ALA A 862 -23.91 17.16 2.31
CA ALA A 862 -24.07 16.33 3.50
C ALA A 862 -22.74 16.13 4.22
N GLU A 863 -22.76 16.09 5.56
CA GLU A 863 -21.65 15.61 6.39
C GLU A 863 -21.31 14.15 6.03
N PHE A 864 -20.05 13.74 6.14
CA PHE A 864 -19.57 12.37 5.90
C PHE A 864 -18.55 11.94 6.97
N GLY A 865 -18.55 10.66 7.35
CA GLY A 865 -17.68 10.10 8.39
C GLY A 865 -16.19 10.07 7.99
N ALA A 866 -15.46 11.14 8.31
CA ALA A 866 -14.10 11.38 7.83
C ALA A 866 -13.07 10.34 8.31
N GLY A 867 -13.14 9.90 9.57
CA GLY A 867 -12.18 8.95 10.16
C GLY A 867 -12.06 7.62 9.43
N ARG A 868 -13.12 7.19 8.75
CA ARG A 868 -13.16 5.98 7.90
C ARG A 868 -12.45 6.14 6.55
N THR A 869 -11.86 7.31 6.24
CA THR A 869 -11.28 7.62 4.90
C THR A 869 -9.84 8.13 4.94
N LEU A 870 -8.95 7.39 4.27
CA LEU A 870 -7.57 7.83 4.04
C LEU A 870 -7.51 8.78 2.83
N GLY A 871 -7.31 10.07 3.09
CA GLY A 871 -7.32 11.08 2.04
C GLY A 871 -8.72 11.27 1.45
N ILE A 872 -8.76 11.53 0.13
CA ILE A 872 -9.96 11.41 -0.70
C ILE A 872 -9.82 10.10 -1.49
N SER A 873 -10.09 8.95 -0.87
CA SER A 873 -10.00 7.63 -1.53
C SER A 873 -11.05 6.63 -1.03
N SER A 874 -11.50 5.75 -1.94
CA SER A 874 -12.33 4.54 -1.72
C SER A 874 -13.61 4.63 -0.88
N ALA A 875 -14.15 5.83 -0.62
CA ALA A 875 -15.22 6.02 0.36
C ALA A 875 -16.59 5.39 0.02
N TYR A 876 -17.09 5.56 -1.21
CA TYR A 876 -18.47 5.20 -1.55
C TYR A 876 -18.69 4.80 -3.03
N ILE A 877 -19.79 4.07 -3.29
CA ILE A 877 -20.23 3.57 -4.59
C ILE A 877 -21.69 3.98 -4.88
N SER A 878 -21.98 4.40 -6.12
CA SER A 878 -23.35 4.68 -6.58
C SER A 878 -24.15 3.40 -6.77
N SER A 879 -25.39 3.34 -6.27
CA SER A 879 -26.26 2.17 -6.37
C SER A 879 -27.73 2.55 -6.64
N ARG A 880 -28.48 1.67 -7.33
CA ARG A 880 -29.95 1.78 -7.51
C ARG A 880 -30.75 0.96 -6.48
N ILE A 881 -30.09 0.36 -5.49
CA ILE A 881 -30.71 -0.56 -4.53
C ILE A 881 -31.95 0.03 -3.83
N SER A 882 -32.02 1.36 -3.67
CA SER A 882 -33.10 2.11 -3.04
C SER A 882 -34.45 2.08 -3.78
N ASP A 883 -34.47 1.75 -5.09
CA ASP A 883 -35.72 1.47 -5.83
C ASP A 883 -36.38 0.15 -5.37
N TYR A 884 -35.62 -0.74 -4.72
CA TYR A 884 -36.03 -2.10 -4.36
C TYR A 884 -36.25 -2.30 -2.85
N LEU A 885 -36.08 -1.26 -2.03
CA LEU A 885 -36.30 -1.28 -0.59
C LEU A 885 -37.74 -0.85 -0.23
N PRO A 886 -38.34 -1.40 0.85
CA PRO A 886 -39.69 -1.04 1.26
C PRO A 886 -39.78 0.41 1.75
N THR A 887 -40.73 1.18 1.20
CA THR A 887 -40.98 2.57 1.61
C THR A 887 -41.62 2.64 3.00
N ALA A 888 -41.20 3.59 3.83
CA ALA A 888 -41.73 3.76 5.18
C ALA A 888 -43.25 4.10 5.18
N PRO A 889 -44.06 3.50 6.06
CA PRO A 889 -45.50 3.71 6.04
C PRO A 889 -45.93 5.00 6.75
N GLY A 890 -46.33 6.01 5.97
CA GLY A 890 -47.35 6.99 6.40
C GLY A 890 -47.05 8.47 6.19
N LEU A 891 -47.59 9.04 5.11
CA LEU A 891 -48.48 10.22 5.09
C LEU A 891 -48.76 10.64 3.63
N LYS A 892 -50.02 10.85 3.26
CA LYS A 892 -50.39 11.31 1.90
C LYS A 892 -50.35 12.84 1.83
N GLY A 893 -49.20 13.40 1.42
CA GLY A 893 -49.03 14.83 1.13
C GLY A 893 -48.61 15.08 -0.32
N ASN A 894 -49.22 16.05 -1.00
CA ASN A 894 -48.88 16.42 -2.37
C ASN A 894 -47.67 17.36 -2.42
N LEU A 895 -46.45 16.81 -2.42
CA LEU A 895 -45.23 17.54 -2.74
C LEU A 895 -44.65 17.06 -4.08
N LYS A 896 -44.09 17.98 -4.86
CA LYS A 896 -43.59 17.69 -6.22
C LYS A 896 -42.28 16.89 -6.14
N ARG A 897 -42.08 15.97 -7.09
CA ARG A 897 -40.79 15.32 -7.34
C ARG A 897 -39.70 16.40 -7.54
N GLN A 898 -38.78 16.51 -6.58
CA GLN A 898 -37.49 17.16 -6.74
C GLN A 898 -36.42 16.14 -6.32
N GLY A 899 -35.34 16.05 -7.10
CA GLY A 899 -34.43 14.91 -7.06
C GLY A 899 -33.14 15.20 -6.31
N VAL A 900 -32.53 14.11 -5.80
CA VAL A 900 -31.32 14.08 -4.97
C VAL A 900 -31.51 14.78 -3.62
N VAL A 901 -31.70 13.95 -2.59
CA VAL A 901 -31.52 14.31 -1.19
C VAL A 901 -30.37 13.45 -0.67
N LEU A 902 -29.28 14.07 -0.23
CA LEU A 902 -28.13 13.40 0.36
C LEU A 902 -28.43 13.05 1.82
N THR A 903 -29.12 11.93 2.05
CA THR A 903 -29.35 11.42 3.41
C THR A 903 -28.10 10.72 3.95
N VAL A 904 -27.25 11.46 4.68
CA VAL A 904 -26.12 10.92 5.46
C VAL A 904 -26.31 11.28 6.94
N PRO A 905 -26.13 10.34 7.89
CA PRO A 905 -26.39 10.59 9.31
C PRO A 905 -25.25 11.36 10.01
N SER A 906 -25.62 12.30 10.90
CA SER A 906 -24.68 13.20 11.60
C SER A 906 -24.18 12.65 12.95
N HIS A 907 -22.89 12.86 13.26
CA HIS A 907 -22.20 12.34 14.46
C HIS A 907 -22.23 13.29 15.68
N LYS A 908 -23.31 14.06 15.90
CA LYS A 908 -23.37 15.02 17.02
C LYS A 908 -23.68 14.33 18.37
N LYS A 909 -22.69 14.32 19.27
CA LYS A 909 -22.84 13.94 20.69
C LYS A 909 -23.95 14.79 21.34
N GLN A 910 -25.04 14.16 21.78
CA GLN A 910 -26.06 14.85 22.56
C GLN A 910 -25.56 15.18 23.98
N THR A 911 -25.05 16.39 24.18
CA THR A 911 -24.82 16.95 25.52
C THR A 911 -26.17 17.16 26.20
N ARG A 912 -26.58 16.19 27.03
CA ARG A 912 -27.87 16.16 27.73
C ARG A 912 -27.96 17.24 28.82
N VAL A 913 -28.21 18.48 28.43
CA VAL A 913 -28.60 19.55 29.36
C VAL A 913 -29.99 19.23 29.90
N VAL A 914 -30.06 18.84 31.17
CA VAL A 914 -31.33 18.59 31.87
C VAL A 914 -31.91 19.93 32.34
N LEU A 915 -32.97 20.38 31.68
CA LEU A 915 -33.88 21.38 32.23
C LEU A 915 -35.27 20.76 32.41
N SER A 916 -35.83 20.95 33.59
CA SER A 916 -37.07 20.32 34.04
C SER A 916 -38.32 21.01 33.50
N ASN A 917 -39.30 20.22 33.04
CA ASN A 917 -40.66 20.70 32.76
C ASN A 917 -41.30 21.38 33.98
N PRO A 918 -42.05 22.47 33.76
CA PRO A 918 -43.36 22.67 34.36
C PRO A 918 -44.48 22.21 33.41
N SER A 919 -45.68 21.97 33.95
CA SER A 919 -46.79 21.34 33.24
C SER A 919 -47.75 22.33 32.56
N TRP A 920 -48.30 21.93 31.41
CA TRP A 920 -49.68 22.13 30.95
C TRP A 920 -50.57 23.14 31.69
N LYS A 921 -51.07 24.18 30.98
CA LYS A 921 -52.52 24.54 30.95
C LYS A 921 -52.84 25.70 29.99
N GLY A 922 -54.01 25.61 29.35
CA GLY A 922 -54.67 26.70 28.62
C GLY A 922 -54.11 26.99 27.22
N GLY A 923 -54.90 27.54 26.29
CA GLY A 923 -56.35 27.80 26.39
C GLY A 923 -56.83 28.87 25.42
N ASP A 924 -57.66 28.46 24.45
CA ASP A 924 -58.62 29.25 23.66
C ASP A 924 -58.24 30.63 23.05
N GLN A 925 -58.27 30.63 21.71
CA GLN A 925 -59.09 31.52 20.87
C GLN A 925 -58.72 32.99 20.56
N GLN A 926 -58.73 33.22 19.24
CA GLN A 926 -59.41 34.30 18.49
C GLN A 926 -58.68 35.60 18.09
N ASN A 927 -58.79 35.82 16.77
CA ASN A 927 -59.09 37.07 16.04
C ASN A 927 -58.07 38.22 15.96
N SER A 928 -57.71 38.49 14.70
CA SER A 928 -57.53 39.82 14.07
C SER A 928 -56.41 40.76 14.56
N GLY A 929 -55.69 41.48 13.69
CA GLY A 929 -55.76 41.53 12.23
C GLY A 929 -55.55 42.96 11.70
N THR A 930 -54.96 43.12 10.51
CA THR A 930 -54.64 44.40 9.82
C THR A 930 -53.71 45.37 10.59
N SER A 931 -52.98 46.30 9.99
CA SER A 931 -52.29 46.38 8.68
C SER A 931 -51.56 47.74 8.63
N MET A 932 -50.45 47.85 7.88
CA MET A 932 -49.88 49.13 7.38
C MET A 932 -49.30 50.07 8.47
N ASP A 933 -48.02 50.44 8.42
CA ASP A 933 -47.46 51.65 7.75
C ASP A 933 -47.07 52.68 8.84
N ASP A 934 -46.04 53.53 8.75
CA ASP A 934 -44.84 53.58 7.90
C ASP A 934 -43.79 54.53 8.55
N LYS A 935 -42.54 54.55 8.05
CA LYS A 935 -41.58 55.70 8.02
C LYS A 935 -41.05 56.45 9.29
N GLU A 936 -39.73 56.72 9.23
CA GLU A 936 -39.01 58.01 9.53
C GLU A 936 -39.04 58.55 10.99
N ASP A 937 -38.10 59.34 11.54
CA ASP A 937 -36.88 60.07 11.09
C ASP A 937 -36.03 60.42 12.37
N ASN A 938 -34.74 60.81 12.43
CA ASN A 938 -33.60 60.98 11.50
C ASN A 938 -32.27 61.15 12.34
N MET A 939 -31.10 61.33 11.68
CA MET A 939 -29.77 61.78 12.19
C MET A 939 -28.98 60.77 13.06
N ASP A 940 -27.69 60.43 12.85
CA ASP A 940 -26.46 61.10 12.33
C ASP A 940 -25.52 61.62 13.43
N LEU A 941 -24.25 61.16 13.39
CA LEU A 941 -23.04 62.00 13.44
C LEU A 941 -21.75 61.18 13.23
N ASP A 942 -20.89 61.66 12.34
CA ASP A 942 -19.59 61.06 11.95
C ASP A 942 -18.45 61.30 12.97
N LEU A 943 -17.34 60.55 12.88
CA LEU A 943 -16.10 60.97 12.17
C LEU A 943 -14.93 59.95 12.25
N ASP A 944 -14.21 59.80 11.12
CA ASP A 944 -12.76 59.54 10.90
C ASP A 944 -11.94 58.64 11.87
N MET A 945 -11.36 57.51 11.41
CA MET A 945 -10.17 57.36 10.52
C MET A 945 -8.81 57.80 11.12
N PHE A 946 -7.85 56.87 11.29
CA PHE A 946 -6.69 56.68 10.37
C PHE A 946 -5.76 55.52 10.78
N PHE A 947 -5.36 54.73 9.77
CA PHE A 947 -4.20 53.84 9.57
C PHE A 947 -3.22 53.43 10.72
N GLY A 948 -2.73 52.19 10.58
CA GLY A 948 -1.59 51.60 11.28
C GLY A 948 -1.13 50.32 10.59
#